data_AF-A0A843FTZ8-F1
#
_entry.id   AF-A0A843FTZ8-F1
#
_cell.length_a   1.000
_cell.length_b   1.000
_cell.length_c   1.000
_cell.angle_alpha   90.00
_cell.angle_beta   90.00
_cell.angle_gamma   90.00
#
_symmetry.space_group_name_H-M   'P 1'
#
loop_
_entity.id
_entity.type
_entity.pdbx_description
1 polymer ?
#
loop_
_entity_poly.entity_id
_entity_poly.type
_entity_poly.pdbx_seq_one_letter_code
_entity_poly.pdbx_strand_id
1 'polypeptide(L)'
;MNERVLSHLKRTSGELGGRTAAEYRRILAGIAILAIFAMIASSLIYPEQADADDPTTGACGGLHWNLTQIEQTENFTLSITKEDGDNGYMADYTADNPAPWKSDTYKSKITEIKIGDGTVTIGAYAFFGLENVTTIAFLGADQIQSIGDYAFKDCVHLNNLQLQTLTSLESIGAYAFANCSALTGELIFPQRITTISQYAFNNCSELKGALSLPEELINIEDRAFENCRFTGTLKTPYSLEKIGAYAFTGCKFNSLTLSDSVVSIGEHAFENVPFSCEFKFPGHIEFIGAHAFNGSTFTGTPVIPGTLNNIENYAFYNCYKAENSPPDLVIPNGVQRMGASAFGKCIFNKLTVNADLIGVTEPFSHSEFKGGLEIPDSTKRIQSNLYKYAIFHGVLYIPSSVTTISSTAFQCSTFYGEYKDGKSVKHVISDSVTTINGSAFSSCKFYDGKGTDPANVGELVISINLTTVGGSAFRNCTAVVDYLILSSNVSSIEGDAFNFDLKKLTVSKECKGISNTAFQFPYPQKDYEFWTYGKEKKITDFSSADFLGHTFIMEDPAKRVMVAEEGVAKEHKVTYDQAEGKGTVPIPTYYFEGYEFAVYDYTGTREGYVFKGWLWDGKVYEKGQTITMGESDITFVAQWKEGHYVYYDIDGGSGKAPDSDYVDTGSSFTVKNYTGTKTGYSFEGWTCNGVTYKVGAKVTMGSSNMVMIAKWIPVHKVSYDIDGGSGSEPSDSLVEEGAEFHLKSYTGTKTGYLYEGWIYDGKIYKAGDTITMGKKDIIILAVWTETHKVTYDLDGGSGTTPTQSDVAKGHTFIVKGCTATKVGYVFKGWSYDRLTFQEGDVITMELEDITLTAVWKKGLPTHKVTYDLDGGSGTAPVQPDVEEGKTFTIKIYSGKKEGYEFKGWSYDDKTYNMGGTITMGTKDIVLKAVWGDADPEEKDDYSRFLIPIAVAAGAVTALMIGISIVRRP
;
A
#
# COMPACT_ATOMS: atom_id res chain seq x y z
N MET A 1 -58.16 -19.65 14.32
CA MET A 1 -59.57 -19.28 14.08
C MET A 1 -59.85 -19.41 12.59
N ASN A 2 -60.37 -20.54 12.11
CA ASN A 2 -61.09 -20.62 10.83
C ASN A 2 -61.84 -21.95 10.68
N GLU A 3 -62.92 -21.91 9.90
CA GLU A 3 -63.95 -22.94 9.64
C GLU A 3 -65.15 -23.04 10.59
N ARG A 4 -65.02 -22.86 11.91
CA ARG A 4 -66.19 -22.89 12.82
C ARG A 4 -66.98 -21.58 12.93
N VAL A 5 -66.42 -20.45 12.48
CA VAL A 5 -67.08 -19.13 12.54
C VAL A 5 -67.87 -18.80 11.27
N LEU A 6 -67.49 -19.37 10.11
CA LEU A 6 -68.19 -19.14 8.84
C LEU A 6 -69.54 -19.89 8.73
N SER A 7 -69.74 -20.98 9.47
CA SER A 7 -71.01 -21.73 9.46
C SER A 7 -72.09 -21.12 10.36
N HIS A 8 -71.72 -20.21 11.27
CA HIS A 8 -72.67 -19.51 12.15
C HIS A 8 -73.17 -18.18 11.56
N LEU A 9 -72.38 -17.52 10.70
CA LEU A 9 -72.73 -16.23 10.08
C LEU A 9 -73.64 -16.34 8.83
N LYS A 10 -73.82 -17.53 8.26
CA LYS A 10 -74.77 -17.77 7.15
C LYS A 10 -76.22 -18.01 7.60
N ARG A 11 -76.49 -18.08 8.91
CA ARG A 11 -77.82 -18.38 9.45
C ARG A 11 -78.56 -17.14 10.02
N THR A 12 -77.94 -15.96 9.96
CA THR A 12 -78.48 -14.71 10.53
C THR A 12 -78.45 -13.53 9.54
N SER A 13 -78.53 -13.80 8.23
CA SER A 13 -78.70 -12.76 7.19
C SER A 13 -80.10 -12.72 6.57
N GLY A 14 -81.06 -13.43 7.15
CA GLY A 14 -82.46 -13.40 6.73
C GLY A 14 -83.34 -12.81 7.81
N GLU A 15 -83.30 -11.49 7.95
CA GLU A 15 -84.30 -10.60 8.59
C GLU A 15 -83.57 -9.38 9.17
N LEU A 16 -83.74 -8.21 8.53
CA LEU A 16 -83.80 -6.86 9.11
C LEU A 16 -83.47 -5.82 8.02
N GLY A 17 -84.41 -5.64 7.11
CA GLY A 17 -84.51 -4.42 6.33
C GLY A 17 -85.16 -3.31 7.18
N GLY A 18 -84.52 -2.15 7.21
CA GLY A 18 -85.15 -0.87 7.53
C GLY A 18 -84.94 -0.34 8.96
N ARG A 19 -83.78 0.27 9.24
CA ARG A 19 -83.59 1.24 10.32
C ARG A 19 -82.53 2.29 9.95
N THR A 20 -82.70 3.52 10.43
CA THR A 20 -81.97 4.72 9.96
C THR A 20 -80.58 4.87 10.60
N ALA A 21 -79.68 5.62 9.94
CA ALA A 21 -78.26 5.77 10.31
C ALA A 21 -77.98 6.27 11.75
N ALA A 22 -78.99 6.81 12.45
CA ALA A 22 -78.88 7.22 13.86
C ALA A 22 -78.97 6.03 14.84
N GLU A 23 -79.65 4.94 14.50
CA GLU A 23 -79.73 3.72 15.33
C GLU A 23 -78.46 2.87 15.20
N TYR A 24 -77.81 2.85 14.03
CA TYR A 24 -76.51 2.18 13.83
C TYR A 24 -75.41 2.75 14.73
N ARG A 25 -75.39 4.08 14.99
CA ARG A 25 -74.41 4.68 15.91
C ARG A 25 -74.64 4.31 17.37
N ARG A 26 -75.89 4.07 17.78
CA ARG A 26 -76.19 3.60 19.15
C ARG A 26 -75.87 2.13 19.34
N ILE A 27 -76.07 1.29 18.32
CA ILE A 27 -75.69 -0.13 18.35
C ILE A 27 -74.17 -0.29 18.30
N LEU A 28 -73.45 0.50 17.50
CA LEU A 28 -71.97 0.51 17.48
C LEU A 28 -71.37 1.04 18.79
N ALA A 29 -71.99 2.06 19.42
CA ALA A 29 -71.57 2.52 20.75
C ALA A 29 -71.86 1.47 21.84
N GLY A 30 -72.97 0.74 21.74
CA GLY A 30 -73.30 -0.37 22.65
C GLY A 30 -72.39 -1.58 22.47
N ILE A 31 -72.00 -1.94 21.24
CA ILE A 31 -71.04 -3.01 20.94
C ILE A 31 -69.62 -2.60 21.33
N ALA A 32 -69.25 -1.33 21.18
CA ALA A 32 -67.96 -0.82 21.68
C ALA A 32 -67.91 -0.87 23.22
N ILE A 33 -69.00 -0.55 23.92
CA ILE A 33 -69.07 -0.64 25.38
C ILE A 33 -69.09 -2.12 25.84
N LEU A 34 -69.75 -3.03 25.14
CA LEU A 34 -69.71 -4.47 25.44
C LEU A 34 -68.36 -5.12 25.08
N ALA A 35 -67.66 -4.65 24.05
CA ALA A 35 -66.30 -5.07 23.72
C ALA A 35 -65.28 -4.51 24.72
N ILE A 36 -65.48 -3.30 25.22
CA ILE A 36 -64.68 -2.72 26.31
C ILE A 36 -64.99 -3.44 27.63
N PHE A 37 -66.24 -3.80 27.92
CA PHE A 37 -66.56 -4.63 29.09
C PHE A 37 -66.05 -6.07 28.95
N ALA A 38 -65.99 -6.65 27.75
CA ALA A 38 -65.37 -7.95 27.52
C ALA A 38 -63.83 -7.89 27.65
N MET A 39 -63.19 -6.80 27.20
CA MET A 39 -61.75 -6.57 27.40
C MET A 39 -61.39 -6.26 28.87
N ILE A 40 -62.25 -5.54 29.60
CA ILE A 40 -62.05 -5.23 31.03
C ILE A 40 -62.40 -6.46 31.90
N ALA A 41 -63.37 -7.28 31.50
CA ALA A 41 -63.72 -8.53 32.19
C ALA A 41 -62.78 -9.70 31.86
N SER A 42 -61.98 -9.64 30.79
CA SER A 42 -60.84 -10.57 30.63
C SER A 42 -59.61 -10.17 31.44
N SER A 43 -59.58 -8.96 32.01
CA SER A 43 -58.49 -8.47 32.88
C SER A 43 -58.82 -8.45 34.38
N LEU A 44 -60.03 -8.85 34.79
CA LEU A 44 -60.44 -8.92 36.18
C LEU A 44 -61.24 -10.21 36.41
N ILE A 45 -60.64 -11.13 37.18
CA ILE A 45 -61.15 -12.46 37.56
C ILE A 45 -60.80 -13.56 36.53
N TYR A 46 -59.51 -13.83 36.36
CA TYR A 46 -59.08 -15.21 36.52
C TYR A 46 -59.00 -15.45 38.04
N PRO A 47 -59.58 -16.54 38.58
CA PRO A 47 -59.18 -16.99 39.90
C PRO A 47 -57.66 -17.19 39.87
N GLU A 48 -57.00 -16.77 40.94
CA GLU A 48 -55.63 -17.07 41.33
C GLU A 48 -55.35 -18.56 41.06
N GLN A 49 -54.99 -18.87 39.82
CA GLN A 49 -54.34 -20.10 39.46
C GLN A 49 -52.95 -19.85 39.99
N ALA A 50 -52.63 -20.45 41.14
CA ALA A 50 -51.35 -20.34 41.82
C ALA A 50 -50.26 -20.13 40.75
N ASP A 51 -49.68 -18.92 40.72
CA ASP A 51 -48.63 -18.56 39.79
C ASP A 51 -47.65 -19.74 39.83
N ALA A 52 -47.61 -20.52 38.76
CA ALA A 52 -46.43 -21.31 38.53
C ALA A 52 -45.37 -20.26 38.31
N ASP A 53 -44.57 -20.00 39.34
CA ASP A 53 -43.44 -19.08 39.28
C ASP A 53 -42.81 -19.23 37.90
N ASP A 54 -42.74 -18.12 37.14
CA ASP A 54 -42.12 -18.11 35.81
C ASP A 54 -40.83 -18.92 35.92
N PRO A 55 -40.65 -19.98 35.10
CA PRO A 55 -39.60 -20.95 35.34
C PRO A 55 -38.26 -20.22 35.44
N THR A 56 -37.45 -20.54 36.45
CA THR A 56 -36.11 -19.98 36.59
C THR A 56 -35.07 -20.86 35.91
N THR A 57 -35.45 -22.04 35.42
CA THR A 57 -34.59 -22.98 34.69
C THR A 57 -35.38 -23.83 33.70
N GLY A 58 -34.72 -24.36 32.68
CA GLY A 58 -35.32 -25.30 31.74
C GLY A 58 -34.37 -25.69 30.60
N ALA A 59 -34.87 -26.45 29.63
CA ALA A 59 -34.14 -26.75 28.40
C ALA A 59 -34.30 -25.63 27.36
N CYS A 60 -33.29 -25.43 26.53
CA CYS A 60 -33.26 -24.45 25.44
C CYS A 60 -32.67 -25.05 24.14
N GLY A 61 -33.06 -26.28 23.81
CA GLY A 61 -32.50 -27.07 22.73
C GLY A 61 -31.76 -28.29 23.31
N GLY A 62 -30.58 -28.59 22.78
CA GLY A 62 -29.63 -29.49 23.44
C GLY A 62 -28.69 -28.75 24.37
N LEU A 63 -29.27 -27.85 25.18
CA LEU A 63 -28.65 -27.03 26.21
C LEU A 63 -29.71 -26.73 27.28
N HIS A 64 -29.25 -26.31 28.45
CA HIS A 64 -30.07 -25.93 29.58
C HIS A 64 -29.81 -24.47 30.00
N TRP A 65 -30.82 -23.80 30.54
CA TRP A 65 -30.72 -22.42 31.03
C TRP A 65 -31.13 -22.32 32.51
N ASN A 66 -30.56 -21.36 33.22
CA ASN A 66 -30.90 -21.04 34.61
C ASN A 66 -30.73 -19.53 34.90
N LEU A 67 -31.64 -18.95 35.68
CA LEU A 67 -31.61 -17.57 36.16
C LEU A 67 -31.23 -17.54 37.64
N THR A 68 -30.10 -16.89 37.94
CA THR A 68 -29.63 -16.68 39.30
C THR A 68 -29.74 -15.20 39.65
N GLN A 69 -30.47 -14.87 40.73
CA GLN A 69 -30.55 -13.48 41.19
C GLN A 69 -29.18 -13.01 41.69
N ILE A 70 -28.77 -11.82 41.28
CA ILE A 70 -27.55 -11.19 41.75
C ILE A 70 -27.80 -10.67 43.17
N GLU A 71 -26.94 -11.08 44.12
CA GLU A 71 -27.12 -10.81 45.55
C GLU A 71 -27.43 -9.32 45.81
N GLN A 72 -28.48 -9.09 46.60
CA GLN A 72 -28.92 -7.75 47.02
C GLN A 72 -29.38 -6.82 45.88
N THR A 73 -29.71 -7.37 44.70
CA THR A 73 -30.27 -6.60 43.57
C THR A 73 -31.56 -7.25 43.04
N GLU A 74 -32.31 -6.53 42.21
CA GLU A 74 -33.43 -7.10 41.45
C GLU A 74 -32.99 -7.77 40.13
N ASN A 75 -31.69 -7.77 39.84
CA ASN A 75 -31.13 -8.23 38.58
C ASN A 75 -30.77 -9.72 38.60
N PHE A 76 -30.68 -10.32 37.42
CA PHE A 76 -30.42 -11.74 37.23
C PHE A 76 -29.24 -11.97 36.27
N THR A 77 -28.50 -13.04 36.54
CA THR A 77 -27.55 -13.67 35.63
C THR A 77 -28.23 -14.84 34.92
N LEU A 78 -28.28 -14.81 33.60
CA LEU A 78 -28.72 -15.94 32.77
C LEU A 78 -27.52 -16.84 32.46
N SER A 79 -27.57 -18.10 32.87
CA SER A 79 -26.52 -19.10 32.59
C SER A 79 -27.05 -20.13 31.61
N ILE A 80 -26.29 -20.40 30.54
CA ILE A 80 -26.51 -21.47 29.57
C ILE A 80 -25.45 -22.54 29.79
N THR A 81 -25.85 -23.78 30.01
CA THR A 81 -24.96 -24.90 30.35
C THR A 81 -25.31 -26.13 29.53
N LYS A 82 -24.31 -26.94 29.23
CA LYS A 82 -24.47 -28.26 28.64
C LYS A 82 -24.55 -29.31 29.75
N GLU A 83 -25.54 -30.19 29.69
CA GLU A 83 -25.66 -31.37 30.57
C GLU A 83 -25.22 -32.67 29.84
N ASP A 84 -25.06 -33.77 30.59
CA ASP A 84 -24.68 -35.06 30.01
C ASP A 84 -25.76 -35.57 29.01
N GLY A 85 -25.35 -35.77 27.76
CA GLY A 85 -26.26 -36.20 26.67
C GLY A 85 -26.72 -35.08 25.75
N ASP A 86 -26.45 -33.81 26.11
CA ASP A 86 -26.70 -32.66 25.24
C ASP A 86 -25.77 -32.63 24.04
N ASN A 87 -26.30 -32.16 22.90
CA ASN A 87 -25.50 -31.94 21.69
C ASN A 87 -24.86 -30.54 21.63
N GLY A 88 -25.19 -29.63 22.55
CA GLY A 88 -24.64 -28.28 22.63
C GLY A 88 -25.30 -27.26 21.68
N TYR A 89 -26.37 -27.64 20.97
CA TYR A 89 -27.05 -26.75 20.03
C TYR A 89 -28.23 -26.04 20.71
N MET A 90 -28.17 -24.71 20.76
CA MET A 90 -29.29 -23.89 21.23
C MET A 90 -30.42 -23.89 20.18
N ALA A 91 -31.67 -23.89 20.64
CA ALA A 91 -32.84 -23.73 19.78
C ALA A 91 -32.90 -22.32 19.17
N ASP A 92 -33.43 -22.22 17.94
CA ASP A 92 -33.80 -20.96 17.32
C ASP A 92 -35.16 -20.46 17.82
N TYR A 93 -35.27 -19.15 18.00
CA TYR A 93 -36.47 -18.46 18.48
C TYR A 93 -36.97 -17.46 17.43
N THR A 94 -38.16 -16.92 17.68
CA THR A 94 -38.79 -15.90 16.82
C THR A 94 -39.55 -14.88 17.68
N ALA A 95 -40.04 -13.80 17.07
CA ALA A 95 -40.92 -12.86 17.76
C ALA A 95 -42.19 -13.54 18.33
N ASP A 96 -42.75 -14.51 17.59
CA ASP A 96 -43.95 -15.27 18.00
C ASP A 96 -43.65 -16.46 18.94
N ASN A 97 -42.36 -16.81 19.11
CA ASN A 97 -41.90 -17.89 19.98
C ASN A 97 -40.60 -17.45 20.66
N PRO A 98 -40.69 -16.52 21.63
CA PRO A 98 -39.52 -15.93 22.25
C PRO A 98 -38.78 -16.94 23.13
N ALA A 99 -37.50 -16.67 23.38
CA ALA A 99 -36.71 -17.45 24.32
C ALA A 99 -37.36 -17.47 25.71
N PRO A 100 -37.25 -18.58 26.46
CA PRO A 100 -38.02 -18.78 27.69
C PRO A 100 -37.67 -17.79 28.81
N TRP A 101 -36.46 -17.23 28.82
CA TRP A 101 -36.02 -16.17 29.74
C TRP A 101 -36.51 -14.76 29.38
N LYS A 102 -37.25 -14.60 28.27
CA LYS A 102 -37.83 -13.31 27.84
C LYS A 102 -39.26 -13.06 28.35
N SER A 103 -39.66 -13.70 29.45
CA SER A 103 -40.93 -13.38 30.09
C SER A 103 -40.98 -11.92 30.55
N ASP A 104 -42.18 -11.37 30.70
CA ASP A 104 -42.37 -9.99 31.19
C ASP A 104 -41.76 -9.78 32.59
N THR A 105 -41.59 -10.86 33.35
CA THR A 105 -40.98 -10.87 34.68
C THR A 105 -39.47 -10.61 34.66
N TYR A 106 -38.75 -11.23 33.71
CA TYR A 106 -37.28 -11.31 33.71
C TYR A 106 -36.59 -10.52 32.61
N LYS A 107 -37.24 -10.26 31.46
CA LYS A 107 -36.64 -9.56 30.31
C LYS A 107 -35.88 -8.29 30.68
N SER A 108 -36.44 -7.46 31.57
CA SER A 108 -35.85 -6.18 31.99
C SER A 108 -34.90 -6.30 33.18
N LYS A 109 -34.74 -7.49 33.76
CA LYS A 109 -33.91 -7.72 34.96
C LYS A 109 -32.64 -8.52 34.66
N ILE A 110 -32.54 -9.15 33.49
CA ILE A 110 -31.32 -9.87 33.09
C ILE A 110 -30.25 -8.84 32.72
N THR A 111 -29.13 -8.82 33.45
CA THR A 111 -28.02 -7.88 33.22
C THR A 111 -26.72 -8.56 32.79
N GLU A 112 -26.60 -9.87 33.00
CA GLU A 112 -25.42 -10.68 32.67
C GLU A 112 -25.86 -11.99 32.00
N ILE A 113 -25.14 -12.38 30.95
CA ILE A 113 -25.29 -13.70 30.29
C ILE A 113 -23.98 -14.48 30.44
N LYS A 114 -24.06 -15.73 30.87
CA LYS A 114 -22.95 -16.69 30.94
C LYS A 114 -23.23 -17.85 29.99
N ILE A 115 -22.39 -18.01 28.98
CA ILE A 115 -22.43 -19.13 28.06
C ILE A 115 -21.36 -20.14 28.48
N GLY A 116 -21.77 -21.32 28.92
CA GLY A 116 -20.91 -22.37 29.44
C GLY A 116 -20.25 -23.24 28.38
N ASP A 117 -19.27 -24.02 28.85
CA ASP A 117 -18.48 -24.97 28.07
C ASP A 117 -19.37 -26.00 27.35
N GLY A 118 -18.94 -26.40 26.16
CA GLY A 118 -19.64 -27.35 25.30
C GLY A 118 -20.81 -26.76 24.50
N THR A 119 -21.10 -25.45 24.61
CA THR A 119 -22.02 -24.76 23.71
C THR A 119 -21.46 -24.73 22.29
N VAL A 120 -22.22 -25.23 21.32
CA VAL A 120 -21.84 -25.32 19.90
C VAL A 120 -22.51 -24.21 19.08
N THR A 121 -23.77 -23.88 19.35
CA THR A 121 -24.48 -22.81 18.63
C THR A 121 -25.24 -21.89 19.57
N ILE A 122 -25.32 -20.61 19.23
CA ILE A 122 -26.27 -19.67 19.81
C ILE A 122 -27.40 -19.49 18.80
N GLY A 123 -28.64 -19.76 19.21
CA GLY A 123 -29.80 -19.75 18.33
C GLY A 123 -30.23 -18.35 17.92
N ALA A 124 -30.93 -18.27 16.80
CA ALA A 124 -31.53 -17.04 16.31
C ALA A 124 -32.50 -16.45 17.35
N TYR A 125 -32.53 -15.12 17.47
CA TYR A 125 -33.35 -14.36 18.44
C TYR A 125 -33.17 -14.72 19.93
N ALA A 126 -32.19 -15.56 20.31
CA ALA A 126 -32.04 -16.07 21.69
C ALA A 126 -31.99 -14.96 22.76
N PHE A 127 -31.26 -13.88 22.51
CA PHE A 127 -31.09 -12.76 23.44
C PHE A 127 -31.60 -11.44 22.87
N PHE A 128 -32.43 -11.50 21.82
CA PHE A 128 -32.98 -10.33 21.14
C PHE A 128 -33.68 -9.39 22.13
N GLY A 129 -33.34 -8.10 22.14
CA GLY A 129 -34.00 -7.06 22.93
C GLY A 129 -33.89 -7.25 24.45
N LEU A 130 -32.85 -7.93 24.93
CA LEU A 130 -32.47 -7.91 26.35
C LEU A 130 -31.71 -6.61 26.63
N GLU A 131 -32.45 -5.49 26.63
CA GLU A 131 -31.89 -4.13 26.62
C GLU A 131 -30.96 -3.84 27.82
N ASN A 132 -31.17 -4.48 28.98
CA ASN A 132 -30.40 -4.23 30.20
C ASN A 132 -29.17 -5.13 30.36
N VAL A 133 -28.91 -6.05 29.42
CA VAL A 133 -27.68 -6.85 29.42
C VAL A 133 -26.48 -5.94 29.18
N THR A 134 -25.51 -6.01 30.09
CA THR A 134 -24.29 -5.20 30.02
C THR A 134 -23.06 -6.02 29.63
N THR A 135 -23.05 -7.32 29.94
CA THR A 135 -21.91 -8.21 29.71
C THR A 135 -22.35 -9.62 29.29
N ILE A 136 -21.52 -10.24 28.45
CA ILE A 136 -21.61 -11.65 28.06
C ILE A 136 -20.27 -12.31 28.39
N ALA A 137 -20.31 -13.37 29.19
CA ALA A 137 -19.13 -14.17 29.52
C ALA A 137 -19.19 -15.52 28.79
N PHE A 138 -18.20 -15.78 27.94
CA PHE A 138 -17.99 -17.06 27.27
C PHE A 138 -17.04 -17.93 28.10
N LEU A 139 -17.59 -18.83 28.92
CA LEU A 139 -16.86 -19.65 29.89
C LEU A 139 -16.49 -21.00 29.26
N GLY A 140 -15.26 -21.13 28.75
CA GLY A 140 -14.81 -22.37 28.08
C GLY A 140 -15.48 -22.60 26.72
N ALA A 141 -16.02 -21.55 26.09
CA ALA A 141 -16.83 -21.69 24.88
C ALA A 141 -16.01 -21.61 23.57
N ASP A 142 -14.85 -22.25 23.53
CA ASP A 142 -14.00 -22.31 22.33
C ASP A 142 -14.62 -23.17 21.21
N GLN A 143 -15.69 -23.92 21.51
CA GLN A 143 -16.44 -24.78 20.60
C GLN A 143 -17.63 -24.10 19.90
N ILE A 144 -17.95 -22.83 20.19
CA ILE A 144 -19.07 -22.15 19.53
C ILE A 144 -18.72 -21.98 18.03
N GLN A 145 -19.54 -22.57 17.16
CA GLN A 145 -19.39 -22.55 15.70
C GLN A 145 -20.25 -21.48 15.03
N SER A 146 -21.39 -21.12 15.61
CA SER A 146 -22.29 -20.12 15.00
C SER A 146 -23.06 -19.28 16.02
N ILE A 147 -23.24 -18.02 15.67
CA ILE A 147 -24.18 -17.10 16.34
C ILE A 147 -25.32 -16.82 15.35
N GLY A 148 -26.55 -17.17 15.69
CA GLY A 148 -27.71 -17.08 14.81
C GLY A 148 -28.18 -15.64 14.54
N ASP A 149 -29.07 -15.52 13.55
CA ASP A 149 -29.64 -14.24 13.14
C ASP A 149 -30.36 -13.54 14.31
N TYR A 150 -30.21 -12.23 14.42
CA TYR A 150 -30.83 -11.41 15.47
C TYR A 150 -30.48 -11.81 16.92
N ALA A 151 -29.52 -12.71 17.15
CA ALA A 151 -29.28 -13.33 18.46
C ALA A 151 -29.11 -12.32 19.61
N PHE A 152 -28.41 -11.21 19.39
CA PHE A 152 -28.19 -10.13 20.36
C PHE A 152 -28.69 -8.77 19.86
N LYS A 153 -29.54 -8.72 18.83
CA LYS A 153 -30.05 -7.44 18.31
C LYS A 153 -30.79 -6.67 19.41
N ASP A 154 -30.60 -5.36 19.46
CA ASP A 154 -31.19 -4.43 20.44
C ASP A 154 -30.76 -4.69 21.90
N CYS A 155 -29.62 -5.35 22.14
CA CYS A 155 -28.96 -5.36 23.46
C CYS A 155 -28.22 -4.02 23.68
N VAL A 156 -28.98 -2.94 23.82
CA VAL A 156 -28.47 -1.55 23.71
C VAL A 156 -27.43 -1.16 24.77
N HIS A 157 -27.41 -1.81 25.94
CA HIS A 157 -26.44 -1.56 27.02
C HIS A 157 -25.25 -2.55 27.04
N LEU A 158 -25.19 -3.51 26.11
CA LEU A 158 -24.08 -4.45 25.99
C LEU A 158 -22.82 -3.67 25.61
N ASN A 159 -21.84 -3.66 26.51
CA ASN A 159 -20.65 -2.79 26.34
C ASN A 159 -19.33 -3.53 26.14
N ASN A 160 -19.33 -4.85 26.34
CA ASN A 160 -18.16 -5.71 26.18
C ASN A 160 -18.52 -6.95 25.35
N LEU A 161 -17.75 -7.20 24.30
CA LEU A 161 -17.89 -8.36 23.42
C LEU A 161 -16.50 -8.90 23.08
N GLN A 162 -16.23 -10.15 23.46
CA GLN A 162 -14.92 -10.80 23.29
C GLN A 162 -14.98 -11.94 22.28
N LEU A 163 -15.24 -11.63 21.00
CA LEU A 163 -15.35 -12.66 19.96
C LEU A 163 -14.02 -13.41 19.70
N GLN A 164 -12.88 -12.79 19.98
CA GLN A 164 -11.56 -13.38 19.78
C GLN A 164 -11.30 -14.66 20.59
N THR A 165 -12.09 -14.92 21.64
CA THR A 165 -11.98 -16.15 22.43
C THR A 165 -12.71 -17.33 21.80
N LEU A 166 -13.58 -17.08 20.80
CA LEU A 166 -14.41 -18.08 20.13
C LEU A 166 -13.67 -18.66 18.91
N THR A 167 -12.60 -19.42 19.15
CA THR A 167 -11.67 -19.88 18.09
C THR A 167 -12.30 -20.81 17.05
N SER A 168 -13.41 -21.49 17.38
CA SER A 168 -14.17 -22.32 16.45
C SER A 168 -15.31 -21.58 15.72
N LEU A 169 -15.51 -20.29 15.95
CA LEU A 169 -16.62 -19.54 15.37
C LEU A 169 -16.44 -19.39 13.86
N GLU A 170 -17.38 -19.91 13.09
CA GLU A 170 -17.37 -19.93 11.62
C GLU A 170 -18.35 -18.90 11.04
N SER A 171 -19.42 -18.57 11.76
CA SER A 171 -20.47 -17.68 11.25
C SER A 171 -21.12 -16.79 12.32
N ILE A 172 -21.41 -15.55 11.90
CA ILE A 172 -22.22 -14.59 12.64
C ILE A 172 -23.40 -14.22 11.74
N GLY A 173 -24.60 -14.48 12.23
CA GLY A 173 -25.85 -14.32 11.49
C GLY A 173 -26.18 -12.86 11.17
N ALA A 174 -27.15 -12.69 10.27
CA ALA A 174 -27.66 -11.39 9.89
C ALA A 174 -28.25 -10.67 11.11
N TYR A 175 -27.96 -9.38 11.24
CA TYR A 175 -28.38 -8.55 12.39
C TYR A 175 -27.93 -9.05 13.78
N ALA A 176 -27.02 -10.02 13.89
CA ALA A 176 -26.73 -10.69 15.17
C ALA A 176 -26.45 -9.72 16.34
N PHE A 177 -25.73 -8.62 16.10
CA PHE A 177 -25.41 -7.57 17.09
C PHE A 177 -25.94 -6.19 16.67
N ALA A 178 -26.95 -6.13 15.80
CA ALA A 178 -27.50 -4.85 15.34
C ALA A 178 -28.07 -4.03 16.52
N ASN A 179 -27.84 -2.71 16.52
CA ASN A 179 -28.24 -1.76 17.54
C ASN A 179 -27.68 -2.04 18.96
N CYS A 180 -26.59 -2.80 19.10
CA CYS A 180 -25.84 -2.89 20.35
C CYS A 180 -25.01 -1.60 20.56
N SER A 181 -25.70 -0.48 20.77
CA SER A 181 -25.14 0.87 20.69
C SER A 181 -24.07 1.19 21.72
N ALA A 182 -24.04 0.46 22.84
CA ALA A 182 -23.05 0.63 23.90
C ALA A 182 -21.77 -0.21 23.72
N LEU A 183 -21.67 -1.04 22.68
CA LEU A 183 -20.44 -1.81 22.41
C LEU A 183 -19.28 -0.83 22.20
N THR A 184 -18.22 -1.01 22.97
CA THR A 184 -17.05 -0.12 22.98
C THR A 184 -15.77 -0.90 22.73
N GLY A 185 -14.67 -0.18 22.50
CA GLY A 185 -13.34 -0.78 22.33
C GLY A 185 -13.05 -1.26 20.90
N GLU A 186 -12.11 -2.20 20.81
CA GLU A 186 -11.69 -2.86 19.58
C GLU A 186 -12.60 -4.06 19.28
N LEU A 187 -12.80 -4.37 18.00
CA LEU A 187 -13.50 -5.58 17.57
C LEU A 187 -12.52 -6.51 16.85
N ILE A 188 -12.22 -7.64 17.48
CA ILE A 188 -11.28 -8.65 16.98
C ILE A 188 -12.05 -9.93 16.68
N PHE A 189 -12.08 -10.32 15.40
CA PHE A 189 -12.75 -11.55 14.96
C PHE A 189 -11.83 -12.78 15.12
N PRO A 190 -12.39 -13.97 15.40
CA PRO A 190 -11.68 -15.24 15.28
C PRO A 190 -11.45 -15.62 13.81
N GLN A 191 -10.42 -16.43 13.54
CA GLN A 191 -9.83 -16.57 12.20
C GLN A 191 -10.66 -17.36 11.17
N ARG A 192 -11.63 -18.19 11.60
CA ARG A 192 -12.40 -19.11 10.72
C ARG A 192 -13.62 -18.47 10.06
N ILE A 193 -13.90 -17.20 10.33
CA ILE A 193 -15.06 -16.51 9.76
C ILE A 193 -14.77 -16.14 8.32
N THR A 194 -15.59 -16.67 7.41
CA THR A 194 -15.48 -16.41 5.97
C THR A 194 -16.45 -15.34 5.46
N THR A 195 -17.51 -15.04 6.22
CA THR A 195 -18.50 -14.01 5.88
C THR A 195 -18.95 -13.25 7.12
N ILE A 196 -18.99 -11.92 7.02
CA ILE A 196 -19.66 -11.06 8.01
C ILE A 196 -21.00 -10.64 7.40
N SER A 197 -22.08 -11.22 7.93
CA SER A 197 -23.41 -11.17 7.33
C SER A 197 -24.05 -9.77 7.36
N GLN A 198 -25.10 -9.62 6.56
CA GLN A 198 -25.86 -8.39 6.42
C GLN A 198 -26.26 -7.80 7.79
N TYR A 199 -25.99 -6.50 7.98
CA TYR A 199 -26.31 -5.77 9.21
C TYR A 199 -25.72 -6.33 10.52
N ALA A 200 -24.76 -7.26 10.50
CA ALA A 200 -24.30 -7.98 11.69
C ALA A 200 -23.95 -7.07 12.89
N PHE A 201 -23.32 -5.91 12.67
CA PHE A 201 -22.96 -4.92 13.69
C PHE A 201 -23.54 -3.52 13.40
N ASN A 202 -24.62 -3.45 12.63
CA ASN A 202 -25.26 -2.17 12.26
C ASN A 202 -25.62 -1.33 13.49
N ASN A 203 -25.35 -0.02 13.46
CA ASN A 203 -25.61 0.94 14.54
C ASN A 203 -24.93 0.60 15.89
N CYS A 204 -23.82 -0.13 15.90
CA CYS A 204 -22.94 -0.25 17.06
C CYS A 204 -22.08 1.03 17.21
N SER A 205 -22.75 2.13 17.56
CA SER A 205 -22.21 3.49 17.43
C SER A 205 -21.03 3.83 18.34
N GLU A 206 -20.81 3.09 19.43
CA GLU A 206 -19.71 3.35 20.37
C GLU A 206 -18.43 2.54 20.09
N LEU A 207 -18.43 1.70 19.04
CA LEU A 207 -17.24 0.99 18.56
C LEU A 207 -16.27 1.97 17.90
N LYS A 208 -15.46 2.63 18.73
CA LYS A 208 -14.48 3.67 18.34
C LYS A 208 -13.06 3.13 18.19
N GLY A 209 -12.78 1.88 18.58
CA GLY A 209 -11.46 1.27 18.50
C GLY A 209 -11.09 0.80 17.08
N ALA A 210 -10.05 -0.04 17.02
CA ALA A 210 -9.63 -0.71 15.79
C ALA A 210 -10.55 -1.88 15.43
N LEU A 211 -10.60 -2.21 14.14
CA LEU A 211 -11.29 -3.37 13.58
C LEU A 211 -10.24 -4.34 13.03
N SER A 212 -10.19 -5.57 13.55
CA SER A 212 -9.32 -6.63 13.07
C SER A 212 -10.15 -7.71 12.37
N LEU A 213 -10.05 -7.75 11.04
CA LEU A 213 -10.72 -8.72 10.19
C LEU A 213 -9.96 -10.07 10.20
N PRO A 214 -10.65 -11.22 10.05
CA PRO A 214 -10.02 -12.53 10.00
C PRO A 214 -9.35 -12.83 8.65
N GLU A 215 -8.26 -13.60 8.65
CA GLU A 215 -7.44 -13.82 7.43
C GLU A 215 -8.15 -14.66 6.34
N GLU A 216 -9.18 -15.44 6.70
CA GLU A 216 -9.99 -16.25 5.75
C GLU A 216 -11.29 -15.55 5.30
N LEU A 217 -11.47 -14.26 5.61
CA LEU A 217 -12.68 -13.51 5.27
C LEU A 217 -12.81 -13.28 3.76
N ILE A 218 -13.88 -13.83 3.17
CA ILE A 218 -14.20 -13.71 1.74
C ILE A 218 -15.15 -12.52 1.49
N ASN A 219 -16.17 -12.36 2.35
CA ASN A 219 -17.25 -11.39 2.13
C ASN A 219 -17.55 -10.54 3.36
N ILE A 220 -17.66 -9.23 3.16
CA ILE A 220 -18.36 -8.32 4.07
C ILE A 220 -19.66 -7.92 3.39
N GLU A 221 -20.80 -8.30 3.95
CA GLU A 221 -22.11 -8.04 3.34
C GLU A 221 -22.62 -6.62 3.60
N ASP A 222 -23.77 -6.30 3.01
CA ASP A 222 -24.34 -4.96 3.05
C ASP A 222 -24.61 -4.52 4.50
N ARG A 223 -24.22 -3.27 4.80
CA ARG A 223 -24.42 -2.61 6.10
C ARG A 223 -23.86 -3.35 7.32
N ALA A 224 -22.95 -4.31 7.11
CA ALA A 224 -22.34 -5.09 8.20
C ALA A 224 -21.81 -4.22 9.36
N PHE A 225 -21.19 -3.07 9.05
CA PHE A 225 -20.66 -2.09 10.01
C PHE A 225 -21.19 -0.66 9.76
N GLU A 226 -22.37 -0.53 9.16
CA GLU A 226 -22.98 0.79 8.98
C GLU A 226 -23.22 1.46 10.34
N ASN A 227 -22.84 2.74 10.45
CA ASN A 227 -22.86 3.55 11.67
C ASN A 227 -22.03 3.00 12.84
N CYS A 228 -21.09 2.08 12.58
CA CYS A 228 -19.97 1.86 13.49
C CYS A 228 -18.99 3.04 13.39
N ARG A 229 -18.29 3.39 14.47
CA ARG A 229 -17.39 4.55 14.51
C ARG A 229 -15.92 4.16 14.57
N PHE A 230 -15.56 3.01 13.98
CA PHE A 230 -14.20 2.48 14.04
C PHE A 230 -13.17 3.51 13.59
N THR A 231 -12.01 3.52 14.23
CA THR A 231 -10.91 4.44 13.94
C THR A 231 -9.64 3.68 13.55
N GLY A 232 -8.58 4.41 13.18
CA GLY A 232 -7.31 3.81 12.78
C GLY A 232 -7.31 3.34 11.32
N THR A 233 -6.59 2.24 11.07
CA THR A 233 -6.41 1.69 9.72
C THR A 233 -7.34 0.52 9.49
N LEU A 234 -8.12 0.56 8.40
CA LEU A 234 -8.80 -0.63 7.90
C LEU A 234 -7.85 -1.39 6.95
N LYS A 235 -7.48 -2.61 7.32
CA LYS A 235 -6.69 -3.52 6.49
C LYS A 235 -7.57 -4.71 6.10
N THR A 236 -7.75 -4.93 4.80
CA THR A 236 -8.46 -6.12 4.32
C THR A 236 -7.49 -7.31 4.20
N PRO A 237 -7.95 -8.54 4.48
CA PRO A 237 -7.15 -9.74 4.31
C PRO A 237 -7.02 -10.13 2.83
N TYR A 238 -6.02 -10.94 2.48
CA TYR A 238 -5.79 -11.37 1.09
C TYR A 238 -6.89 -12.26 0.51
N SER A 239 -7.79 -12.79 1.32
CA SER A 239 -8.94 -13.59 0.90
C SER A 239 -10.19 -12.77 0.55
N LEU A 240 -10.23 -11.47 0.90
CA LEU A 240 -11.43 -10.66 0.75
C LEU A 240 -11.73 -10.32 -0.70
N GLU A 241 -12.86 -10.78 -1.21
CA GLU A 241 -13.30 -10.54 -2.59
C GLU A 241 -14.32 -9.41 -2.70
N LYS A 242 -15.19 -9.26 -1.69
CA LYS A 242 -16.35 -8.35 -1.76
C LYS A 242 -16.55 -7.53 -0.50
N ILE A 243 -16.78 -6.23 -0.71
CA ILE A 243 -17.27 -5.29 0.30
C ILE A 243 -18.66 -4.82 -0.11
N GLY A 244 -19.66 -5.09 0.72
CA GLY A 244 -21.08 -4.82 0.45
C GLY A 244 -21.45 -3.34 0.47
N ALA A 245 -22.67 -3.05 0.03
CA ALA A 245 -23.20 -1.70 0.02
C ALA A 245 -23.36 -1.16 1.46
N TYR A 246 -22.98 0.09 1.68
CA TYR A 246 -22.98 0.78 2.97
C TYR A 246 -22.16 0.08 4.08
N ALA A 247 -21.30 -0.89 3.74
CA ALA A 247 -20.64 -1.76 4.73
C ALA A 247 -19.92 -1.00 5.84
N PHE A 248 -19.28 0.13 5.53
CA PHE A 248 -18.53 0.98 6.48
C PHE A 248 -19.01 2.44 6.51
N THR A 249 -20.22 2.74 6.01
CA THR A 249 -20.78 4.09 6.10
C THR A 249 -20.82 4.53 7.57
N GLY A 250 -20.36 5.75 7.88
CA GLY A 250 -20.34 6.27 9.25
C GLY A 250 -19.08 5.92 10.06
N CYS A 251 -18.22 5.01 9.56
CA CYS A 251 -16.90 4.73 10.16
C CYS A 251 -15.98 5.97 10.12
N LYS A 252 -14.94 5.93 10.97
CA LYS A 252 -13.99 7.02 11.20
C LYS A 252 -12.54 6.58 10.98
N PHE A 253 -12.33 5.61 10.10
CA PHE A 253 -10.99 5.20 9.66
C PHE A 253 -10.24 6.38 9.06
N ASN A 254 -8.95 6.46 9.37
CA ASN A 254 -8.03 7.46 8.81
C ASN A 254 -7.14 6.86 7.71
N SER A 255 -7.04 5.54 7.60
CA SER A 255 -6.25 4.87 6.58
C SER A 255 -6.96 3.63 6.06
N LEU A 256 -6.70 3.29 4.80
CA LEU A 256 -7.26 2.16 4.09
C LEU A 256 -6.14 1.38 3.40
N THR A 257 -6.13 0.06 3.58
CA THR A 257 -5.28 -0.86 2.81
C THR A 257 -6.16 -1.98 2.29
N LEU A 258 -6.42 -1.93 0.98
CA LEU A 258 -7.12 -2.97 0.26
C LEU A 258 -6.12 -4.01 -0.25
N SER A 259 -6.49 -5.28 -0.18
CA SER A 259 -5.79 -6.40 -0.79
C SER A 259 -6.11 -6.51 -2.28
N ASP A 260 -5.20 -7.10 -3.06
CA ASP A 260 -5.36 -7.24 -4.52
C ASP A 260 -6.50 -8.18 -4.94
N SER A 261 -7.02 -8.99 -4.02
CA SER A 261 -8.15 -9.89 -4.24
C SER A 261 -9.51 -9.21 -4.23
N VAL A 262 -9.61 -7.97 -3.78
CA VAL A 262 -10.88 -7.25 -3.76
C VAL A 262 -11.36 -6.99 -5.19
N VAL A 263 -12.43 -7.67 -5.58
CA VAL A 263 -13.04 -7.59 -6.92
C VAL A 263 -14.13 -6.51 -6.96
N SER A 264 -14.85 -6.32 -5.85
CA SER A 264 -15.99 -5.40 -5.81
C SER A 264 -16.14 -4.61 -4.51
N ILE A 265 -16.44 -3.32 -4.66
CA ILE A 265 -16.78 -2.40 -3.58
C ILE A 265 -18.19 -1.85 -3.84
N GLY A 266 -19.10 -2.08 -2.90
CA GLY A 266 -20.52 -1.75 -3.03
C GLY A 266 -20.84 -0.27 -2.97
N GLU A 267 -22.09 0.05 -3.28
CA GLU A 267 -22.65 1.41 -3.21
C GLU A 267 -22.49 2.00 -1.80
N HIS A 268 -22.09 3.26 -1.66
CA HIS A 268 -21.91 3.94 -0.37
C HIS A 268 -20.95 3.25 0.63
N ALA A 269 -20.22 2.21 0.25
CA ALA A 269 -19.47 1.34 1.17
C ALA A 269 -18.57 2.10 2.15
N PHE A 270 -17.94 3.16 1.70
CA PHE A 270 -17.07 4.06 2.47
C PHE A 270 -17.52 5.52 2.36
N GLU A 271 -18.81 5.80 2.27
CA GLU A 271 -19.29 7.18 2.22
C GLU A 271 -18.95 7.97 3.51
N ASN A 272 -18.43 9.19 3.33
CA ASN A 272 -18.04 10.13 4.38
C ASN A 272 -17.07 9.56 5.43
N VAL A 273 -16.18 8.66 5.01
CA VAL A 273 -15.09 8.12 5.83
C VAL A 273 -13.86 9.02 5.69
N PRO A 274 -13.31 9.57 6.79
CA PRO A 274 -12.28 10.61 6.76
C PRO A 274 -10.87 10.03 6.56
N PHE A 275 -10.66 9.31 5.46
CA PHE A 275 -9.33 8.81 5.11
C PHE A 275 -8.32 9.96 4.95
N SER A 276 -7.05 9.67 5.19
CA SER A 276 -5.92 10.61 5.04
C SER A 276 -4.70 9.87 4.51
N CYS A 277 -4.94 8.93 3.59
CA CYS A 277 -3.95 8.04 3.01
C CYS A 277 -3.95 8.13 1.48
N GLU A 278 -2.88 7.61 0.87
CA GLU A 278 -2.84 7.37 -0.57
C GLU A 278 -3.81 6.24 -0.93
N PHE A 279 -4.76 6.51 -1.83
CA PHE A 279 -5.69 5.48 -2.30
C PHE A 279 -5.02 4.59 -3.33
N LYS A 280 -4.87 3.31 -3.01
CA LYS A 280 -4.34 2.28 -3.91
C LYS A 280 -5.48 1.36 -4.36
N PHE A 281 -5.70 1.31 -5.66
CA PHE A 281 -6.65 0.39 -6.25
C PHE A 281 -6.13 -1.05 -6.14
N PRO A 282 -6.99 -2.03 -5.81
CA PRO A 282 -6.66 -3.46 -5.96
C PRO A 282 -6.33 -3.81 -7.41
N GLY A 283 -5.37 -4.70 -7.63
CA GLY A 283 -4.94 -5.13 -8.96
C GLY A 283 -6.05 -5.75 -9.83
N HIS A 284 -7.07 -6.36 -9.21
CA HIS A 284 -8.18 -7.06 -9.89
C HIS A 284 -9.56 -6.42 -9.67
N ILE A 285 -9.61 -5.16 -9.25
CA ILE A 285 -10.89 -4.47 -9.05
C ILE A 285 -11.68 -4.39 -10.37
N GLU A 286 -12.92 -4.84 -10.34
CA GLU A 286 -13.83 -4.81 -11.50
C GLU A 286 -14.99 -3.84 -11.29
N PHE A 287 -15.42 -3.65 -10.04
CA PHE A 287 -16.60 -2.86 -9.72
C PHE A 287 -16.39 -1.93 -8.52
N ILE A 288 -16.66 -0.65 -8.72
CA ILE A 288 -16.78 0.36 -7.66
C ILE A 288 -18.17 0.98 -7.79
N GLY A 289 -19.02 0.73 -6.80
CA GLY A 289 -20.41 1.14 -6.79
C GLY A 289 -20.62 2.65 -6.69
N ALA A 290 -21.85 3.08 -6.95
CA ALA A 290 -22.20 4.50 -6.86
C ALA A 290 -21.96 5.02 -5.43
N HIS A 291 -21.49 6.25 -5.29
CA HIS A 291 -21.16 6.85 -4.00
C HIS A 291 -20.17 6.07 -3.10
N ALA A 292 -19.47 5.05 -3.61
CA ALA A 292 -18.65 4.14 -2.80
C ALA A 292 -17.68 4.87 -1.85
N PHE A 293 -17.06 5.96 -2.31
CA PHE A 293 -16.16 6.80 -1.51
C PHE A 293 -16.66 8.25 -1.39
N ASN A 294 -17.94 8.53 -1.66
CA ASN A 294 -18.49 9.88 -1.66
C ASN A 294 -18.13 10.65 -0.37
N GLY A 295 -17.47 11.80 -0.52
CA GLY A 295 -17.07 12.67 0.59
C GLY A 295 -15.84 12.21 1.38
N SER A 296 -15.27 11.06 1.07
CA SER A 296 -14.09 10.49 1.73
C SER A 296 -12.80 11.06 1.16
N THR A 297 -11.86 11.43 2.01
CA THR A 297 -10.68 12.20 1.58
C THR A 297 -9.48 11.32 1.26
N PHE A 298 -8.81 11.54 0.12
CA PHE A 298 -7.58 10.82 -0.24
C PHE A 298 -6.42 11.76 -0.54
N THR A 299 -5.21 11.25 -0.36
CA THR A 299 -3.95 11.89 -0.77
C THR A 299 -3.30 11.07 -1.89
N GLY A 300 -2.13 11.50 -2.39
CA GLY A 300 -1.41 10.81 -3.44
C GLY A 300 -2.10 10.81 -4.80
N THR A 301 -1.46 10.20 -5.79
CA THR A 301 -1.96 10.18 -7.17
C THR A 301 -2.82 8.94 -7.40
N PRO A 302 -4.10 9.06 -7.78
CA PRO A 302 -4.91 7.90 -8.11
C PRO A 302 -4.33 7.16 -9.33
N VAL A 303 -3.92 5.91 -9.13
CA VAL A 303 -3.51 5.01 -10.21
C VAL A 303 -4.68 4.11 -10.57
N ILE A 304 -5.52 4.56 -11.50
CA ILE A 304 -6.68 3.80 -11.96
C ILE A 304 -6.18 2.59 -12.77
N PRO A 305 -6.56 1.34 -12.41
CA PRO A 305 -6.14 0.17 -13.15
C PRO A 305 -6.89 0.06 -14.48
N GLY A 306 -6.22 -0.44 -15.51
CA GLY A 306 -6.84 -0.66 -16.82
C GLY A 306 -7.90 -1.77 -16.84
N THR A 307 -8.02 -2.57 -15.77
CA THR A 307 -9.09 -3.57 -15.62
C THR A 307 -10.44 -2.96 -15.25
N LEU A 308 -10.46 -1.73 -14.72
CA LEU A 308 -11.66 -1.07 -14.26
C LEU A 308 -12.46 -0.52 -15.45
N ASN A 309 -13.42 -1.29 -15.95
CA ASN A 309 -14.22 -0.94 -17.12
C ASN A 309 -15.20 0.21 -16.87
N ASN A 310 -15.69 0.34 -15.64
CA ASN A 310 -16.76 1.25 -15.28
C ASN A 310 -16.53 1.91 -13.92
N ILE A 311 -16.73 3.23 -13.85
CA ILE A 311 -16.70 4.00 -12.61
C ILE A 311 -18.09 4.60 -12.43
N GLU A 312 -18.82 4.15 -11.40
CA GLU A 312 -20.22 4.51 -11.18
C GLU A 312 -20.43 5.98 -10.72
N ASN A 313 -21.70 6.39 -10.70
CA ASN A 313 -22.11 7.74 -10.31
C ASN A 313 -21.56 8.10 -8.91
N TYR A 314 -20.95 9.27 -8.79
CA TYR A 314 -20.44 9.82 -7.53
C TYR A 314 -19.41 8.94 -6.78
N ALA A 315 -18.82 7.93 -7.42
CA ALA A 315 -17.94 6.95 -6.77
C ALA A 315 -16.81 7.60 -5.96
N PHE A 316 -16.17 8.64 -6.51
CA PHE A 316 -15.12 9.46 -5.89
C PHE A 316 -15.50 10.94 -5.80
N TYR A 317 -16.80 11.24 -5.62
CA TYR A 317 -17.26 12.62 -5.50
C TYR A 317 -16.71 13.25 -4.23
N ASN A 318 -16.14 14.45 -4.35
CA ASN A 318 -15.61 15.23 -3.24
C ASN A 318 -14.53 14.47 -2.46
N CYS A 319 -13.66 13.74 -3.16
CA CYS A 319 -12.62 12.90 -2.54
C CYS A 319 -11.22 13.51 -2.51
N TYR A 320 -10.80 14.20 -3.56
CA TYR A 320 -9.48 14.82 -3.65
C TYR A 320 -9.64 16.32 -3.41
N LYS A 321 -9.11 16.84 -2.30
CA LYS A 321 -9.35 18.23 -1.84
C LYS A 321 -8.07 19.03 -1.57
N ALA A 322 -6.90 18.49 -1.90
CA ALA A 322 -5.63 19.13 -1.57
C ALA A 322 -5.34 20.31 -2.51
N GLU A 323 -5.38 21.55 -2.03
CA GLU A 323 -5.14 22.74 -2.86
C GLU A 323 -3.66 23.02 -3.13
N ASN A 324 -2.77 22.75 -2.17
CA ASN A 324 -1.37 23.17 -2.24
C ASN A 324 -0.46 22.24 -3.05
N SER A 325 -0.94 21.04 -3.39
CA SER A 325 -0.23 20.06 -4.22
C SER A 325 -1.20 18.99 -4.71
N PRO A 326 -2.19 19.37 -5.54
CA PRO A 326 -3.17 18.42 -6.03
C PRO A 326 -2.50 17.39 -6.96
N PRO A 327 -2.93 16.12 -6.95
CA PRO A 327 -2.36 15.10 -7.81
C PRO A 327 -2.87 15.24 -9.26
N ASP A 328 -2.20 14.60 -10.20
CA ASP A 328 -2.73 14.43 -11.55
C ASP A 328 -3.82 13.35 -11.58
N LEU A 329 -4.74 13.46 -12.55
CA LEU A 329 -5.73 12.43 -12.84
C LEU A 329 -5.56 11.95 -14.28
N VAL A 330 -5.28 10.65 -14.42
CA VAL A 330 -5.19 9.97 -15.71
C VAL A 330 -6.28 8.91 -15.80
N ILE A 331 -7.15 9.04 -16.81
CA ILE A 331 -8.12 8.00 -17.16
C ILE A 331 -7.48 7.08 -18.23
N PRO A 332 -7.18 5.81 -17.91
CA PRO A 332 -6.48 4.90 -18.82
C PRO A 332 -7.43 4.28 -19.85
N ASN A 333 -6.88 3.74 -20.94
CA ASN A 333 -7.63 3.16 -22.08
C ASN A 333 -8.61 2.05 -21.73
N GLY A 334 -8.41 1.38 -20.59
CA GLY A 334 -9.30 0.31 -20.14
C GLY A 334 -10.66 0.78 -19.62
N VAL A 335 -10.78 2.05 -19.21
CA VAL A 335 -12.06 2.60 -18.74
C VAL A 335 -12.98 2.84 -19.95
N GLN A 336 -14.17 2.26 -19.96
CA GLN A 336 -15.13 2.43 -21.06
C GLN A 336 -16.29 3.36 -20.71
N ARG A 337 -16.67 3.43 -19.42
CA ARG A 337 -17.82 4.18 -18.95
C ARG A 337 -17.51 4.93 -17.65
N MET A 338 -18.01 6.15 -17.56
CA MET A 338 -17.91 6.97 -16.35
C MET A 338 -19.25 7.64 -16.03
N GLY A 339 -19.73 7.40 -14.81
CA GLY A 339 -20.98 7.87 -14.27
C GLY A 339 -20.99 9.36 -13.87
N ALA A 340 -22.19 9.84 -13.54
CA ALA A 340 -22.50 11.18 -13.08
C ALA A 340 -21.59 11.61 -11.94
N SER A 341 -20.79 12.66 -12.15
CA SER A 341 -19.92 13.22 -11.12
C SER A 341 -19.01 12.18 -10.44
N ALA A 342 -18.59 11.13 -11.16
CA ALA A 342 -17.71 10.07 -10.63
C ALA A 342 -16.48 10.62 -9.90
N PHE A 343 -15.89 11.71 -10.42
CA PHE A 343 -14.82 12.48 -9.78
C PHE A 343 -15.23 13.95 -9.60
N GLY A 344 -16.51 14.22 -9.33
CA GLY A 344 -17.05 15.58 -9.18
C GLY A 344 -16.62 16.25 -7.88
N LYS A 345 -16.53 17.59 -7.86
CA LYS A 345 -16.04 18.39 -6.73
C LYS A 345 -14.67 17.96 -6.18
N CYS A 346 -13.81 17.44 -7.06
CA CYS A 346 -12.43 17.11 -6.73
C CYS A 346 -11.48 18.19 -7.23
N ILE A 347 -10.30 18.27 -6.63
CA ILE A 347 -9.22 19.18 -7.00
C ILE A 347 -8.01 18.32 -7.42
N PHE A 348 -7.66 18.43 -8.69
CA PHE A 348 -6.51 17.79 -9.32
C PHE A 348 -5.58 18.87 -9.90
N ASN A 349 -4.33 18.51 -10.18
CA ASN A 349 -3.43 19.34 -10.94
C ASN A 349 -3.80 19.24 -12.41
N LYS A 350 -3.54 18.11 -13.07
CA LYS A 350 -3.81 17.94 -14.51
C LYS A 350 -4.84 16.84 -14.79
N LEU A 351 -5.66 17.02 -15.82
CA LEU A 351 -6.51 15.96 -16.36
C LEU A 351 -5.97 15.43 -17.69
N THR A 352 -5.81 14.11 -17.79
CA THR A 352 -5.59 13.41 -19.07
C THR A 352 -6.60 12.29 -19.23
N VAL A 353 -7.28 12.24 -20.38
CA VAL A 353 -8.21 11.14 -20.70
C VAL A 353 -7.67 10.41 -21.93
N ASN A 354 -7.09 9.23 -21.72
CA ASN A 354 -6.58 8.40 -22.81
C ASN A 354 -7.65 7.46 -23.40
N ALA A 355 -8.78 7.31 -22.71
CA ALA A 355 -9.79 6.32 -23.03
C ALA A 355 -10.79 6.73 -24.11
N ASP A 356 -11.13 5.79 -24.98
CA ASP A 356 -12.22 5.91 -25.94
C ASP A 356 -13.57 5.61 -25.26
N LEU A 357 -14.03 6.55 -24.44
CA LEU A 357 -15.24 6.37 -23.63
C LEU A 357 -16.50 6.24 -24.49
N ILE A 358 -17.30 5.21 -24.22
CA ILE A 358 -18.57 4.91 -24.94
C ILE A 358 -19.78 5.42 -24.16
N GLY A 359 -19.70 5.50 -22.82
CA GLY A 359 -20.76 6.00 -21.95
C GLY A 359 -20.24 7.06 -20.98
N VAL A 360 -20.61 8.33 -21.21
CA VAL A 360 -20.12 9.46 -20.42
C VAL A 360 -21.29 10.33 -19.96
N THR A 361 -21.41 10.48 -18.64
CA THR A 361 -22.40 11.34 -18.00
C THR A 361 -21.67 12.29 -17.06
N GLU A 362 -21.10 13.39 -17.54
CA GLU A 362 -20.52 14.48 -16.71
C GLU A 362 -19.67 14.05 -15.50
N PRO A 363 -18.59 13.26 -15.70
CA PRO A 363 -17.82 12.65 -14.62
C PRO A 363 -17.04 13.64 -13.75
N PHE A 364 -16.67 14.81 -14.30
CA PHE A 364 -15.83 15.82 -13.61
C PHE A 364 -16.62 17.05 -13.17
N SER A 365 -17.92 16.88 -12.91
CA SER A 365 -18.81 18.00 -12.58
C SER A 365 -18.29 18.80 -11.37
N HIS A 366 -18.07 20.10 -11.57
CA HIS A 366 -17.55 21.04 -10.57
C HIS A 366 -16.17 20.68 -10.01
N SER A 367 -15.38 19.88 -10.73
CA SER A 367 -13.99 19.57 -10.35
C SER A 367 -13.03 20.58 -10.93
N GLU A 368 -11.97 20.86 -10.19
CA GLU A 368 -10.95 21.85 -10.51
C GLU A 368 -9.64 21.18 -10.91
N PHE A 369 -9.05 21.63 -12.01
CA PHE A 369 -7.79 21.14 -12.55
C PHE A 369 -6.78 22.30 -12.62
N LYS A 370 -5.90 22.41 -11.62
CA LYS A 370 -5.00 23.56 -11.39
C LYS A 370 -3.90 23.74 -12.44
N GLY A 371 -3.46 22.65 -13.07
CA GLY A 371 -2.53 22.59 -14.18
C GLY A 371 -3.21 22.36 -15.55
N GLY A 372 -4.54 22.41 -15.59
CA GLY A 372 -5.32 22.43 -16.82
C GLY A 372 -5.66 21.06 -17.40
N LEU A 373 -6.07 21.09 -18.67
CA LEU A 373 -6.50 19.93 -19.44
C LEU A 373 -5.46 19.55 -20.48
N GLU A 374 -5.07 18.28 -20.53
CA GLU A 374 -4.31 17.70 -21.63
C GLU A 374 -5.19 16.74 -22.43
N ILE A 375 -5.25 17.00 -23.74
CA ILE A 375 -5.95 16.15 -24.70
C ILE A 375 -4.86 15.41 -25.49
N PRO A 376 -4.79 14.07 -25.39
CA PRO A 376 -3.77 13.29 -26.10
C PRO A 376 -3.84 13.45 -27.63
N ASP A 377 -2.69 13.41 -28.31
CA ASP A 377 -2.61 13.47 -29.78
C ASP A 377 -3.27 12.27 -30.49
N SER A 378 -3.57 11.19 -29.76
CA SER A 378 -4.39 10.08 -30.27
C SER A 378 -5.87 10.43 -30.39
N THR A 379 -6.36 11.45 -29.67
CA THR A 379 -7.79 11.78 -29.57
C THR A 379 -8.37 12.22 -30.90
N LYS A 380 -9.33 11.47 -31.44
CA LYS A 380 -10.05 11.85 -32.67
C LYS A 380 -11.35 12.60 -32.42
N ARG A 381 -11.98 12.32 -31.28
CA ARG A 381 -13.29 12.85 -30.91
C ARG A 381 -13.35 13.13 -29.43
N ILE A 382 -13.83 14.31 -29.06
CA ILE A 382 -14.14 14.62 -27.67
C ILE A 382 -15.60 14.21 -27.40
N GLN A 383 -15.80 13.37 -26.40
CA GLN A 383 -17.08 12.74 -26.10
C GLN A 383 -18.09 13.71 -25.46
N SER A 384 -19.37 13.39 -25.61
CA SER A 384 -20.45 14.18 -25.00
C SER A 384 -20.38 14.15 -23.48
N ASN A 385 -20.70 15.29 -22.85
CA ASN A 385 -20.66 15.50 -21.40
C ASN A 385 -19.30 15.31 -20.70
N LEU A 386 -18.20 15.02 -21.42
CA LEU A 386 -16.95 14.59 -20.78
C LEU A 386 -16.38 15.59 -19.77
N TYR A 387 -16.32 16.86 -20.15
CA TYR A 387 -15.76 17.94 -19.34
C TYR A 387 -16.84 18.89 -18.82
N LYS A 388 -18.11 18.53 -18.95
CA LYS A 388 -19.25 19.35 -18.57
C LYS A 388 -19.17 19.76 -17.09
N TYR A 389 -19.36 21.04 -16.81
CA TYR A 389 -19.19 21.70 -15.49
C TYR A 389 -17.78 21.66 -14.88
N ALA A 390 -16.75 21.16 -15.58
CA ALA A 390 -15.38 21.15 -15.08
C ALA A 390 -14.74 22.56 -15.12
N ILE A 391 -13.78 22.78 -14.22
CA ILE A 391 -13.05 24.03 -14.07
C ILE A 391 -11.57 23.75 -14.34
N PHE A 392 -11.00 24.41 -15.34
CA PHE A 392 -9.62 24.26 -15.75
C PHE A 392 -8.87 25.57 -15.51
N HIS A 393 -7.72 25.48 -14.84
CA HIS A 393 -6.76 26.56 -14.76
C HIS A 393 -5.68 26.30 -15.81
N GLY A 394 -5.67 27.12 -16.84
CA GLY A 394 -4.84 26.95 -18.02
C GLY A 394 -5.59 27.19 -19.31
N VAL A 395 -4.82 27.27 -20.39
CA VAL A 395 -5.34 27.53 -21.73
C VAL A 395 -5.89 26.24 -22.32
N LEU A 396 -7.16 26.26 -22.74
CA LEU A 396 -7.71 25.23 -23.62
C LEU A 396 -6.95 25.16 -24.95
N TYR A 397 -6.35 24.00 -25.23
CA TYR A 397 -5.73 23.66 -26.50
C TYR A 397 -6.35 22.35 -27.03
N ILE A 398 -7.03 22.42 -28.18
CA ILE A 398 -7.53 21.23 -28.88
C ILE A 398 -6.51 20.84 -29.96
N PRO A 399 -5.90 19.64 -29.92
CA PRO A 399 -4.83 19.24 -30.83
C PRO A 399 -5.33 18.96 -32.27
N SER A 400 -4.39 18.89 -33.21
CA SER A 400 -4.66 18.66 -34.65
C SER A 400 -5.18 17.26 -34.99
N SER A 401 -5.25 16.38 -34.01
CA SER A 401 -5.81 15.04 -34.13
C SER A 401 -7.34 15.01 -34.01
N VAL A 402 -7.94 16.02 -33.36
CA VAL A 402 -9.37 16.06 -33.04
C VAL A 402 -10.15 16.60 -34.23
N THR A 403 -11.11 15.81 -34.72
CA THR A 403 -11.97 16.21 -35.84
C THR A 403 -13.38 16.59 -35.41
N THR A 404 -13.83 16.06 -34.27
CA THR A 404 -15.21 16.21 -33.77
C THR A 404 -15.22 16.55 -32.29
N ILE A 405 -15.97 17.59 -31.92
CA ILE A 405 -16.33 17.91 -30.53
C ILE A 405 -17.82 17.62 -30.38
N SER A 406 -18.16 16.63 -29.55
CA SER A 406 -19.55 16.17 -29.41
C SER A 406 -20.41 17.13 -28.62
N SER A 407 -21.73 16.90 -28.66
CA SER A 407 -22.70 17.73 -27.95
C SER A 407 -22.36 17.79 -26.46
N THR A 408 -22.54 18.95 -25.84
CA THR A 408 -22.32 19.19 -24.40
C THR A 408 -20.94 18.79 -23.84
N ALA A 409 -19.93 18.53 -24.68
CA ALA A 409 -18.60 18.07 -24.26
C ALA A 409 -17.97 18.93 -23.15
N PHE A 410 -18.08 20.25 -23.28
CA PHE A 410 -17.58 21.26 -22.36
C PHE A 410 -18.71 22.15 -21.81
N GLN A 411 -19.98 21.73 -21.89
CA GLN A 411 -21.08 22.61 -21.47
C GLN A 411 -20.88 23.10 -20.03
N CYS A 412 -21.06 24.40 -19.81
CA CYS A 412 -20.86 25.08 -18.53
C CYS A 412 -19.46 24.93 -17.91
N SER A 413 -18.43 24.55 -18.68
CA SER A 413 -17.06 24.51 -18.18
C SER A 413 -16.46 25.90 -18.01
N THR A 414 -15.47 26.03 -17.13
CA THR A 414 -14.74 27.29 -16.92
C THR A 414 -13.26 27.09 -17.23
N PHE A 415 -12.67 28.04 -17.95
CA PHE A 415 -11.25 28.09 -18.26
C PHE A 415 -10.67 29.40 -17.73
N TYR A 416 -9.79 29.30 -16.73
CA TYR A 416 -8.95 30.41 -16.29
C TYR A 416 -7.70 30.41 -17.16
N GLY A 417 -7.71 31.18 -18.26
CA GLY A 417 -6.59 31.27 -19.19
C GLY A 417 -5.30 31.78 -18.53
N GLU A 418 -4.26 31.95 -19.34
CA GLU A 418 -2.97 32.44 -18.86
C GLU A 418 -2.71 33.87 -19.33
N TYR A 419 -2.12 34.68 -18.46
CA TYR A 419 -1.69 36.04 -18.80
C TYR A 419 -0.17 36.12 -18.75
N LYS A 420 0.48 36.30 -19.91
CA LYS A 420 1.95 36.29 -20.06
C LYS A 420 2.38 37.50 -20.89
N ASP A 421 3.49 38.13 -20.50
CA ASP A 421 4.11 39.26 -21.23
C ASP A 421 3.14 40.42 -21.54
N GLY A 422 2.22 40.70 -20.61
CA GLY A 422 1.24 41.78 -20.77
C GLY A 422 0.13 41.47 -21.79
N LYS A 423 -0.03 40.20 -22.20
CA LYS A 423 -1.06 39.74 -23.13
C LYS A 423 -1.75 38.47 -22.64
N SER A 424 -3.01 38.29 -23.00
CA SER A 424 -3.72 37.04 -22.77
C SER A 424 -3.22 35.98 -23.74
N VAL A 425 -2.97 34.77 -23.23
CA VAL A 425 -2.71 33.60 -24.06
C VAL A 425 -4.03 33.06 -24.56
N LYS A 426 -4.15 32.93 -25.88
CA LYS A 426 -5.41 32.60 -26.56
C LYS A 426 -5.76 31.13 -26.38
N HIS A 427 -7.04 30.84 -26.15
CA HIS A 427 -7.62 29.50 -26.30
C HIS A 427 -7.67 29.12 -27.78
N VAL A 428 -7.31 27.88 -28.12
CA VAL A 428 -7.17 27.45 -29.52
C VAL A 428 -7.97 26.18 -29.80
N ILE A 429 -8.86 26.26 -30.79
CA ILE A 429 -9.49 25.11 -31.43
C ILE A 429 -8.79 24.91 -32.79
N SER A 430 -8.09 23.78 -32.96
CA SER A 430 -7.28 23.47 -34.15
C SER A 430 -8.08 23.40 -35.47
N ASP A 431 -7.39 23.65 -36.59
CA ASP A 431 -7.89 23.56 -37.97
C ASP A 431 -8.28 22.18 -38.48
N SER A 432 -8.01 21.16 -37.68
CA SER A 432 -8.50 19.80 -37.91
C SER A 432 -9.95 19.60 -37.50
N VAL A 433 -10.49 20.48 -36.63
CA VAL A 433 -11.87 20.36 -36.13
C VAL A 433 -12.82 20.79 -37.24
N THR A 434 -13.59 19.82 -37.75
CA THR A 434 -14.60 20.05 -38.79
C THR A 434 -16.01 20.11 -38.20
N THR A 435 -16.24 19.41 -37.08
CA THR A 435 -17.58 19.30 -36.48
C THR A 435 -17.58 19.73 -35.02
N ILE A 436 -18.40 20.72 -34.68
CA ILE A 436 -18.72 21.10 -33.30
C ILE A 436 -20.22 20.92 -33.11
N ASN A 437 -20.63 19.90 -32.36
CA ASN A 437 -22.03 19.56 -32.19
C ASN A 437 -22.76 20.50 -31.21
N GLY A 438 -24.09 20.39 -31.19
CA GLY A 438 -24.95 21.30 -30.42
C GLY A 438 -24.60 21.37 -28.94
N SER A 439 -24.60 22.59 -28.41
CA SER A 439 -24.25 22.90 -27.01
C SER A 439 -22.85 22.46 -26.54
N ALA A 440 -21.92 22.08 -27.43
CA ALA A 440 -20.57 21.61 -27.07
C ALA A 440 -19.86 22.50 -26.04
N PHE A 441 -19.92 23.82 -26.21
CA PHE A 441 -19.34 24.84 -25.34
C PHE A 441 -20.41 25.75 -24.71
N SER A 442 -21.70 25.39 -24.77
CA SER A 442 -22.77 26.25 -24.25
C SER A 442 -22.49 26.65 -22.81
N SER A 443 -22.56 27.94 -22.52
CA SER A 443 -22.34 28.54 -21.20
C SER A 443 -20.93 28.36 -20.65
N CYS A 444 -19.95 28.07 -21.51
CA CYS A 444 -18.54 28.10 -21.12
C CYS A 444 -18.08 29.50 -20.71
N LYS A 445 -17.21 29.55 -19.72
CA LYS A 445 -16.53 30.78 -19.31
C LYS A 445 -15.06 30.71 -19.66
N PHE A 446 -14.56 31.73 -20.35
CA PHE A 446 -13.15 31.84 -20.75
C PHE A 446 -12.60 33.14 -20.18
N TYR A 447 -11.62 33.04 -19.29
CA TYR A 447 -11.00 34.18 -18.62
C TYR A 447 -9.59 34.44 -19.16
N ASP A 448 -9.14 35.70 -19.16
CA ASP A 448 -7.85 36.12 -19.73
C ASP A 448 -6.62 35.82 -18.85
N GLY A 449 -6.86 35.32 -17.62
CA GLY A 449 -5.83 35.00 -16.63
C GLY A 449 -5.55 36.09 -15.59
N LYS A 450 -6.15 37.29 -15.68
CA LYS A 450 -5.96 38.39 -14.70
C LYS A 450 -6.78 38.25 -13.41
N GLY A 451 -7.55 37.18 -13.27
CA GLY A 451 -8.39 36.91 -12.11
C GLY A 451 -9.76 36.36 -12.51
N THR A 452 -10.69 36.34 -11.54
CA THR A 452 -12.03 35.76 -11.71
C THR A 452 -13.12 36.80 -12.03
N ASP A 453 -12.74 38.07 -12.21
CA ASP A 453 -13.66 39.15 -12.58
C ASP A 453 -14.35 38.80 -13.91
N PRO A 454 -15.70 38.85 -14.00
CA PRO A 454 -16.43 38.68 -15.24
C PRO A 454 -15.97 39.60 -16.40
N ALA A 455 -15.32 40.73 -16.12
CA ALA A 455 -14.75 41.61 -17.13
C ALA A 455 -13.45 41.08 -17.76
N ASN A 456 -12.76 40.14 -17.11
CA ASN A 456 -11.49 39.58 -17.56
C ASN A 456 -11.71 38.47 -18.58
N VAL A 457 -12.25 38.82 -19.73
CA VAL A 457 -12.63 37.85 -20.77
C VAL A 457 -11.43 37.41 -21.60
N GLY A 458 -11.25 36.09 -21.71
CA GLY A 458 -10.20 35.47 -22.53
C GLY A 458 -10.52 35.48 -24.02
N GLU A 459 -9.47 35.33 -24.83
CA GLU A 459 -9.58 35.26 -26.29
C GLU A 459 -9.68 33.81 -26.76
N LEU A 460 -10.67 33.52 -27.62
CA LEU A 460 -10.85 32.21 -28.26
C LEU A 460 -10.59 32.32 -29.77
N VAL A 461 -9.71 31.48 -30.29
CA VAL A 461 -9.44 31.32 -31.73
C VAL A 461 -10.15 30.07 -32.21
N ILE A 462 -11.10 30.27 -33.12
CA ILE A 462 -11.86 29.19 -33.75
C ILE A 462 -11.40 29.06 -35.20
N SER A 463 -11.08 27.84 -35.61
CA SER A 463 -10.57 27.58 -36.94
C SER A 463 -11.55 27.83 -38.10
N ILE A 464 -10.96 28.02 -39.29
CA ILE A 464 -11.53 28.28 -40.61
C ILE A 464 -12.22 27.06 -41.28
N ASN A 465 -12.00 25.85 -40.76
CA ASN A 465 -12.33 24.58 -41.44
C ASN A 465 -13.63 23.89 -40.97
N LEU A 466 -14.46 24.59 -40.22
CA LEU A 466 -15.72 24.04 -39.73
C LEU A 466 -16.64 23.68 -40.91
N THR A 467 -17.09 22.43 -40.97
CA THR A 467 -18.13 21.97 -41.89
C THR A 467 -19.51 22.03 -41.25
N THR A 468 -19.59 21.76 -39.94
CA THR A 468 -20.84 21.68 -39.20
C THR A 468 -20.69 22.29 -37.81
N VAL A 469 -21.58 23.22 -37.49
CA VAL A 469 -21.73 23.78 -36.14
C VAL A 469 -23.18 23.61 -35.69
N GLY A 470 -23.38 22.80 -34.66
CA GLY A 470 -24.70 22.50 -34.12
C GLY A 470 -25.29 23.64 -33.30
N GLY A 471 -26.61 23.57 -33.08
CA GLY A 471 -27.35 24.64 -32.44
C GLY A 471 -26.86 24.88 -31.02
N SER A 472 -26.81 26.16 -30.62
CA SER A 472 -26.30 26.54 -29.29
C SER A 472 -24.85 26.11 -28.98
N ALA A 473 -24.04 25.70 -29.96
CA ALA A 473 -22.67 25.19 -29.75
C ALA A 473 -21.86 26.07 -28.79
N PHE A 474 -21.97 27.39 -28.90
CA PHE A 474 -21.31 28.38 -28.05
C PHE A 474 -22.34 29.35 -27.43
N ARG A 475 -23.53 28.86 -27.10
CA ARG A 475 -24.57 29.73 -26.55
C ARG A 475 -24.15 30.30 -25.19
N ASN A 476 -24.25 31.61 -24.98
CA ASN A 476 -23.93 32.26 -23.70
C ASN A 476 -22.49 32.01 -23.21
N CYS A 477 -21.52 31.90 -24.12
CA CYS A 477 -20.11 31.84 -23.72
C CYS A 477 -19.59 33.22 -23.31
N THR A 478 -18.71 33.31 -22.32
CA THR A 478 -18.07 34.58 -21.90
C THR A 478 -16.69 34.77 -22.53
N ALA A 479 -16.50 34.44 -23.81
CA ALA A 479 -15.25 34.65 -24.55
C ALA A 479 -15.39 35.81 -25.54
N VAL A 480 -14.27 36.49 -25.82
CA VAL A 480 -14.14 37.33 -27.02
C VAL A 480 -13.46 36.48 -28.09
N VAL A 481 -14.16 36.19 -29.17
CA VAL A 481 -13.50 35.53 -30.31
C VAL A 481 -12.77 36.58 -31.11
N ASP A 482 -11.45 36.39 -31.21
CA ASP A 482 -10.55 37.33 -31.90
C ASP A 482 -10.76 37.24 -33.42
N TYR A 483 -10.86 36.02 -33.93
CA TYR A 483 -11.15 35.72 -35.34
C TYR A 483 -12.07 34.51 -35.45
N LEU A 484 -13.22 34.69 -36.11
CA LEU A 484 -14.04 33.60 -36.63
C LEU A 484 -14.06 33.72 -38.15
N ILE A 485 -13.60 32.68 -38.83
CA ILE A 485 -13.60 32.62 -40.28
C ILE A 485 -14.45 31.43 -40.69
N LEU A 486 -15.44 31.68 -41.53
CA LEU A 486 -16.30 30.66 -42.12
C LEU A 486 -15.93 30.54 -43.60
N SER A 487 -15.21 29.46 -43.94
CA SER A 487 -14.80 29.19 -45.31
C SER A 487 -15.91 28.51 -46.12
N SER A 488 -15.69 28.37 -47.42
CA SER A 488 -16.56 27.63 -48.34
C SER A 488 -16.86 26.17 -47.94
N ASN A 489 -16.12 25.59 -46.98
CA ASN A 489 -16.35 24.25 -46.43
C ASN A 489 -17.59 24.15 -45.51
N VAL A 490 -18.13 25.28 -45.04
CA VAL A 490 -19.31 25.32 -44.17
C VAL A 490 -20.54 24.80 -44.91
N SER A 491 -21.09 23.70 -44.41
CA SER A 491 -22.30 23.05 -44.96
C SER A 491 -23.55 23.27 -44.11
N SER A 492 -23.38 23.48 -42.80
CA SER A 492 -24.48 23.71 -41.86
C SER A 492 -24.00 24.46 -40.62
N ILE A 493 -24.66 25.58 -40.32
CA ILE A 493 -24.59 26.25 -39.01
C ILE A 493 -26.02 26.40 -38.51
N GLU A 494 -26.35 25.64 -37.48
CA GLU A 494 -27.68 25.62 -36.88
C GLU A 494 -27.97 26.91 -36.09
N GLY A 495 -29.24 27.13 -35.72
CA GLY A 495 -29.66 28.32 -35.00
C GLY A 495 -28.94 28.51 -33.66
N ASP A 496 -28.58 29.75 -33.37
CA ASP A 496 -28.01 30.23 -32.10
C ASP A 496 -26.65 29.59 -31.77
N ALA A 497 -25.95 29.07 -32.80
CA ALA A 497 -24.66 28.40 -32.67
C ALA A 497 -23.59 29.30 -32.02
N PHE A 498 -23.55 30.58 -32.40
CA PHE A 498 -22.64 31.57 -31.87
C PHE A 498 -23.43 32.62 -31.10
N ASN A 499 -23.27 32.67 -29.77
CA ASN A 499 -23.89 33.70 -28.92
C ASN A 499 -22.88 34.25 -27.90
N PHE A 500 -21.89 35.00 -28.39
CA PHE A 500 -20.82 35.68 -27.64
C PHE A 500 -20.18 36.82 -28.48
N ASP A 501 -19.31 37.64 -27.88
CA ASP A 501 -18.70 38.81 -28.54
C ASP A 501 -17.63 38.41 -29.59
N LEU A 502 -17.75 38.94 -30.82
CA LEU A 502 -16.82 38.70 -31.93
C LEU A 502 -16.08 39.98 -32.30
N LYS A 503 -14.74 39.96 -32.33
CA LYS A 503 -13.93 41.10 -32.84
C LYS A 503 -13.91 41.16 -34.36
N LYS A 504 -13.80 39.99 -35.01
CA LYS A 504 -13.79 39.86 -36.47
C LYS A 504 -14.50 38.59 -36.91
N LEU A 505 -15.43 38.75 -37.84
CA LEU A 505 -16.14 37.65 -38.51
C LEU A 505 -15.94 37.78 -40.02
N THR A 506 -15.35 36.77 -40.65
CA THR A 506 -15.26 36.70 -42.12
C THR A 506 -16.08 35.51 -42.61
N VAL A 507 -16.97 35.71 -43.57
CA VAL A 507 -17.84 34.65 -44.11
C VAL A 507 -17.68 34.57 -45.63
N SER A 508 -17.27 33.40 -46.13
CA SER A 508 -17.19 33.13 -47.56
C SER A 508 -18.56 33.26 -48.23
N LYS A 509 -18.57 33.78 -49.47
CA LYS A 509 -19.79 33.82 -50.29
C LYS A 509 -20.31 32.43 -50.67
N GLU A 510 -19.45 31.41 -50.60
CA GLU A 510 -19.75 30.03 -50.99
C GLU A 510 -20.28 29.19 -49.81
N CYS A 511 -20.31 29.74 -48.60
CA CYS A 511 -20.90 29.08 -47.42
C CYS A 511 -22.36 28.70 -47.68
N LYS A 512 -22.78 27.51 -47.22
CA LYS A 512 -24.16 27.02 -47.33
C LYS A 512 -24.73 26.65 -45.96
N GLY A 513 -26.05 26.65 -45.86
CA GLY A 513 -26.75 26.13 -44.67
C GLY A 513 -26.54 26.95 -43.39
N ILE A 514 -26.26 28.25 -43.50
CA ILE A 514 -26.21 29.15 -42.34
C ILE A 514 -27.64 29.50 -41.92
N SER A 515 -28.04 29.15 -40.70
CA SER A 515 -29.32 29.58 -40.12
C SER A 515 -29.38 31.12 -40.01
N ASN A 516 -30.56 31.71 -40.22
CA ASN A 516 -30.77 33.15 -40.00
C ASN A 516 -30.55 33.58 -38.55
N THR A 517 -30.55 32.63 -37.60
CA THR A 517 -30.26 32.91 -36.18
C THR A 517 -28.91 32.37 -35.72
N ALA A 518 -28.05 31.91 -36.65
CA ALA A 518 -26.74 31.32 -36.34
C ALA A 518 -25.87 32.20 -35.44
N PHE A 519 -25.96 33.52 -35.63
CA PHE A 519 -25.27 34.53 -34.85
C PHE A 519 -26.28 35.30 -34.00
N GLN A 520 -26.18 35.11 -32.69
CA GLN A 520 -26.77 35.96 -31.67
C GLN A 520 -25.62 36.62 -30.90
N PHE A 521 -25.86 37.73 -30.23
CA PHE A 521 -24.83 38.40 -29.42
C PHE A 521 -25.41 38.67 -28.02
N PRO A 522 -24.71 38.32 -26.93
CA PRO A 522 -25.34 38.21 -25.62
C PRO A 522 -25.41 39.57 -24.91
N TYR A 523 -26.64 40.11 -24.79
CA TYR A 523 -27.24 40.83 -23.65
C TYR A 523 -28.66 41.29 -24.06
N PRO A 524 -29.62 41.50 -23.15
CA PRO A 524 -30.98 41.80 -23.55
C PRO A 524 -31.10 43.25 -24.03
N GLN A 525 -31.62 43.37 -25.25
CA GLN A 525 -32.24 44.55 -25.85
C GLN A 525 -31.33 45.56 -26.59
N LYS A 526 -31.56 45.51 -27.91
CA LYS A 526 -31.56 46.56 -28.93
C LYS A 526 -30.18 46.97 -29.50
N ASP A 527 -30.11 46.66 -30.80
CA ASP A 527 -29.40 47.40 -31.85
C ASP A 527 -27.87 47.28 -31.84
N TYR A 528 -27.34 46.08 -32.14
CA TYR A 528 -26.10 46.07 -32.91
C TYR A 528 -26.43 46.65 -34.28
N GLU A 529 -25.79 47.77 -34.61
CA GLU A 529 -25.91 48.43 -35.89
C GLU A 529 -24.77 47.95 -36.77
N PHE A 530 -25.11 47.25 -37.84
CA PHE A 530 -24.16 46.94 -38.89
C PHE A 530 -24.17 48.07 -39.90
N TRP A 531 -22.98 48.57 -40.19
CA TRP A 531 -22.75 49.58 -41.21
C TRP A 531 -22.28 48.86 -42.47
N THR A 532 -23.23 48.56 -43.35
CA THR A 532 -22.96 48.04 -44.70
C THR A 532 -23.17 49.18 -45.69
N TYR A 533 -22.12 49.65 -46.36
CA TYR A 533 -22.23 50.55 -47.52
C TYR A 533 -23.09 51.80 -47.32
N GLY A 534 -22.94 52.45 -46.15
CA GLY A 534 -23.67 53.67 -45.83
C GLY A 534 -25.15 53.48 -45.49
N LYS A 535 -25.59 52.25 -45.17
CA LYS A 535 -26.91 51.96 -44.62
C LYS A 535 -26.77 51.26 -43.26
N GLU A 536 -27.50 51.80 -42.29
CA GLU A 536 -27.63 51.24 -40.95
C GLU A 536 -28.71 50.14 -40.97
N LYS A 537 -28.33 48.91 -40.60
CA LYS A 537 -29.28 47.80 -40.38
C LYS A 537 -29.12 47.26 -38.96
N LYS A 538 -30.25 46.91 -38.33
CA LYS A 538 -30.25 46.17 -37.07
C LYS A 538 -29.92 44.71 -37.32
N ILE A 539 -29.18 44.08 -36.42
CA ILE A 539 -28.86 42.64 -36.49
C ILE A 539 -30.09 41.74 -36.66
N THR A 540 -31.24 42.09 -36.08
CA THR A 540 -32.49 41.33 -36.20
C THR A 540 -33.06 41.33 -37.61
N ASP A 541 -32.60 42.24 -38.45
CA ASP A 541 -33.04 42.43 -39.82
C ASP A 541 -32.04 41.82 -40.82
N PHE A 542 -30.97 41.18 -40.34
CA PHE A 542 -30.03 40.40 -41.15
C PHE A 542 -30.61 39.03 -41.46
N SER A 543 -30.55 38.67 -42.75
CA SER A 543 -30.69 37.30 -43.20
C SER A 543 -29.30 36.65 -43.28
N SER A 544 -29.25 35.32 -43.34
CA SER A 544 -28.01 34.58 -43.63
C SER A 544 -27.30 35.06 -44.90
N ALA A 545 -28.04 35.54 -45.90
CA ALA A 545 -27.48 36.08 -47.14
C ALA A 545 -26.72 37.40 -46.96
N ASP A 546 -27.07 38.20 -45.95
CA ASP A 546 -26.40 39.48 -45.67
C ASP A 546 -24.99 39.28 -45.09
N PHE A 547 -24.65 38.08 -44.57
CA PHE A 547 -23.30 37.76 -44.08
C PHE A 547 -22.36 37.26 -45.18
N LEU A 548 -22.90 36.67 -46.25
CA LEU A 548 -22.11 35.99 -47.28
C LEU A 548 -21.21 36.96 -48.04
N GLY A 549 -19.92 36.64 -48.12
CA GLY A 549 -18.93 37.42 -48.88
C GLY A 549 -18.43 38.69 -48.20
N HIS A 550 -18.68 38.84 -46.89
CA HIS A 550 -18.34 40.04 -46.13
C HIS A 550 -17.36 39.72 -44.99
N THR A 551 -16.55 40.72 -44.64
CA THR A 551 -15.81 40.76 -43.37
C THR A 551 -16.43 41.83 -42.48
N PHE A 552 -16.81 41.42 -41.29
CA PHE A 552 -17.36 42.27 -40.23
C PHE A 552 -16.28 42.49 -39.18
N ILE A 553 -15.94 43.76 -38.93
CA ILE A 553 -14.95 44.15 -37.93
C ILE A 553 -15.66 44.96 -36.84
N MET A 554 -15.42 44.59 -35.59
CA MET A 554 -15.90 45.35 -34.45
C MET A 554 -14.99 46.57 -34.23
N GLU A 555 -15.45 47.75 -34.67
CA GLU A 555 -14.69 48.99 -34.55
C GLU A 555 -14.75 49.58 -33.13
N ASP A 556 -15.90 49.46 -32.46
CA ASP A 556 -16.10 49.97 -31.11
C ASP A 556 -17.03 49.04 -30.32
N PRO A 557 -16.46 48.16 -29.46
CA PRO A 557 -17.24 47.26 -28.62
C PRO A 557 -18.22 48.00 -27.69
N ALA A 558 -17.89 49.22 -27.27
CA ALA A 558 -18.73 50.02 -26.38
C ALA A 558 -19.87 50.70 -27.12
N LYS A 559 -19.70 51.02 -28.41
CA LYS A 559 -20.74 51.60 -29.27
C LYS A 559 -21.51 50.59 -30.13
N ARG A 560 -21.13 49.30 -30.08
CA ARG A 560 -21.84 48.20 -30.76
C ARG A 560 -21.88 48.36 -32.29
N VAL A 561 -20.83 48.96 -32.86
CA VAL A 561 -20.72 49.18 -34.31
C VAL A 561 -19.85 48.08 -34.90
N MET A 562 -20.42 47.35 -35.86
CA MET A 562 -19.66 46.51 -36.77
C MET A 562 -19.69 47.12 -38.16
N VAL A 563 -18.51 47.31 -38.74
CA VAL A 563 -18.37 47.76 -40.12
C VAL A 563 -18.18 46.54 -41.00
N ALA A 564 -19.00 46.46 -42.05
CA ALA A 564 -18.87 45.48 -43.09
C ALA A 564 -18.04 46.08 -44.23
N GLU A 565 -16.94 45.43 -44.58
CA GLU A 565 -16.12 45.82 -45.72
C GLU A 565 -16.45 44.92 -46.94
N GLU A 566 -16.75 45.52 -48.11
CA GLU A 566 -16.78 44.78 -49.39
C GLU A 566 -15.35 44.59 -49.84
N GLY A 567 -14.98 43.35 -50.06
CA GLY A 567 -13.62 43.00 -50.38
C GLY A 567 -13.31 41.68 -49.73
N VAL A 568 -13.72 40.61 -50.40
CA VAL A 568 -13.25 39.27 -50.07
C VAL A 568 -11.72 39.33 -50.23
N ALA A 569 -10.96 39.17 -49.15
CA ALA A 569 -9.60 38.65 -49.33
C ALA A 569 -9.79 37.35 -50.11
N LYS A 570 -9.24 37.23 -51.33
CA LYS A 570 -9.63 36.10 -52.18
C LYS A 570 -9.29 34.81 -51.45
N GLU A 571 -10.24 33.88 -51.41
CA GLU A 571 -9.96 32.56 -50.87
C GLU A 571 -9.13 31.81 -51.90
N HIS A 572 -7.99 31.30 -51.45
CA HIS A 572 -7.14 30.45 -52.24
C HIS A 572 -7.04 29.09 -51.58
N LYS A 573 -7.08 28.08 -52.42
CA LYS A 573 -7.10 26.68 -52.02
C LYS A 573 -5.67 26.23 -51.71
N VAL A 574 -5.47 25.70 -50.51
CA VAL A 574 -4.26 24.99 -50.13
C VAL A 574 -4.55 23.49 -50.21
N THR A 575 -3.75 22.80 -51.00
CA THR A 575 -3.81 21.35 -51.18
C THR A 575 -2.46 20.72 -50.88
N TYR A 576 -2.52 19.46 -50.46
CA TYR A 576 -1.36 18.66 -50.13
C TYR A 576 -1.37 17.40 -50.99
N ASP A 577 -0.39 17.28 -51.87
CA ASP A 577 -0.15 16.12 -52.71
C ASP A 577 0.92 15.23 -52.06
N GLN A 578 0.51 14.05 -51.61
CA GLN A 578 1.39 13.09 -50.95
C GLN A 578 2.43 12.47 -51.90
N ALA A 579 2.34 12.76 -53.20
CA ALA A 579 3.07 12.08 -54.26
C ALA A 579 2.86 10.56 -54.14
N GLU A 580 3.94 9.77 -54.16
CA GLU A 580 3.90 8.31 -53.97
C GLU A 580 3.75 7.87 -52.49
N GLY A 581 3.52 8.80 -51.57
CA GLY A 581 3.26 8.51 -50.16
C GLY A 581 1.89 7.89 -49.90
N LYS A 582 1.76 7.25 -48.73
CA LYS A 582 0.52 6.69 -48.16
C LYS A 582 0.23 7.38 -46.83
N GLY A 583 -0.92 8.03 -46.71
CA GLY A 583 -1.38 8.59 -45.45
C GLY A 583 -2.67 9.37 -45.65
N THR A 584 -3.13 10.07 -44.62
CA THR A 584 -4.20 11.07 -44.76
C THR A 584 -3.56 12.44 -44.89
N VAL A 585 -3.93 13.17 -45.95
CA VAL A 585 -3.71 14.62 -46.03
C VAL A 585 -5.00 15.31 -45.65
N PRO A 586 -4.95 16.55 -45.17
CA PRO A 586 -6.15 17.32 -44.94
C PRO A 586 -6.91 17.44 -46.26
N ILE A 587 -8.23 17.52 -46.14
CA ILE A 587 -9.05 17.98 -47.26
C ILE A 587 -8.54 19.35 -47.73
N PRO A 588 -8.75 19.71 -48.99
CA PRO A 588 -8.41 21.04 -49.45
C PRO A 588 -8.98 22.13 -48.54
N THR A 589 -8.10 22.99 -48.04
CA THR A 589 -8.44 24.08 -47.12
C THR A 589 -8.43 25.39 -47.88
N TYR A 590 -9.39 26.26 -47.62
CA TYR A 590 -9.42 27.59 -48.22
C TYR A 590 -8.93 28.62 -47.20
N TYR A 591 -7.89 29.37 -47.56
CA TYR A 591 -7.35 30.47 -46.76
C TYR A 591 -7.55 31.78 -47.50
N PHE A 592 -7.83 32.85 -46.74
CA PHE A 592 -7.96 34.20 -47.28
C PHE A 592 -6.56 34.79 -47.58
N GLU A 593 -6.40 35.55 -48.67
CA GLU A 593 -5.19 36.34 -48.95
C GLU A 593 -4.72 37.12 -47.70
N GLY A 594 -3.43 37.03 -47.37
CA GLY A 594 -2.83 37.68 -46.21
C GLY A 594 -3.03 36.93 -44.88
N TYR A 595 -3.78 35.83 -44.85
CA TYR A 595 -3.92 34.99 -43.65
C TYR A 595 -2.66 34.14 -43.42
N GLU A 596 -2.15 34.13 -42.18
CA GLU A 596 -1.03 33.28 -41.78
C GLU A 596 -1.55 31.92 -41.28
N PHE A 597 -1.00 30.83 -41.83
CA PHE A 597 -1.34 29.47 -41.42
C PHE A 597 -0.09 28.60 -41.31
N ALA A 598 -0.18 27.54 -40.51
CA ALA A 598 0.90 26.56 -40.36
C ALA A 598 0.81 25.49 -41.45
N VAL A 599 1.95 25.16 -42.07
CA VAL A 599 2.05 24.05 -43.03
C VAL A 599 1.73 22.72 -42.34
N TYR A 600 0.89 21.89 -42.97
CA TYR A 600 0.34 20.66 -42.40
C TYR A 600 1.44 19.71 -41.90
N ASP A 601 1.28 19.26 -40.66
CA ASP A 601 2.14 18.24 -40.07
C ASP A 601 1.76 16.86 -40.63
N TYR A 602 2.53 16.40 -41.61
CA TYR A 602 2.27 15.15 -42.32
C TYR A 602 2.96 13.97 -41.66
N THR A 603 2.16 12.97 -41.28
CA THR A 603 2.63 11.71 -40.69
C THR A 603 2.52 10.52 -41.63
N GLY A 604 2.24 10.77 -42.92
CA GLY A 604 2.16 9.69 -43.90
C GLY A 604 3.51 9.04 -44.19
N THR A 605 3.45 7.85 -44.76
CA THR A 605 4.58 6.95 -44.96
C THR A 605 4.75 6.63 -46.43
N ARG A 606 5.99 6.53 -46.90
CA ARG A 606 6.31 5.93 -48.20
C ARG A 606 7.32 4.83 -47.93
N GLU A 607 7.04 3.62 -48.42
CA GLU A 607 7.91 2.47 -48.18
C GLU A 607 9.31 2.75 -48.74
N GLY A 608 10.32 2.78 -47.87
CA GLY A 608 11.72 3.07 -48.23
C GLY A 608 12.10 4.54 -48.37
N TYR A 609 11.19 5.50 -48.12
CA TYR A 609 11.50 6.94 -48.23
C TYR A 609 10.95 7.78 -47.06
N VAL A 610 11.67 8.86 -46.69
CA VAL A 610 11.24 9.85 -45.69
C VAL A 610 10.78 11.14 -46.27
N PHE A 611 9.71 11.64 -45.67
CA PHE A 611 9.18 12.96 -45.87
C PHE A 611 10.16 14.03 -45.37
N LYS A 612 10.77 14.80 -46.28
CA LYS A 612 11.70 15.91 -45.96
C LYS A 612 11.01 17.26 -45.86
N GLY A 613 9.69 17.30 -45.99
CA GLY A 613 8.91 18.53 -46.00
C GLY A 613 8.09 18.68 -47.28
N TRP A 614 7.38 19.79 -47.33
CA TRP A 614 6.46 20.11 -48.41
C TRP A 614 7.15 21.03 -49.42
N LEU A 615 7.30 20.59 -50.67
CA LEU A 615 7.82 21.43 -51.75
C LEU A 615 6.71 22.34 -52.28
N TRP A 616 6.98 23.63 -52.30
CA TRP A 616 6.18 24.64 -52.98
C TRP A 616 7.09 25.76 -53.48
N ASP A 617 6.85 26.28 -54.68
CA ASP A 617 7.64 27.35 -55.32
C ASP A 617 9.18 27.12 -55.28
N GLY A 618 9.61 25.87 -55.51
CA GLY A 618 11.02 25.48 -55.51
C GLY A 618 11.70 25.44 -54.14
N LYS A 619 10.96 25.66 -53.04
CA LYS A 619 11.46 25.62 -51.66
C LYS A 619 10.78 24.52 -50.85
N VAL A 620 11.51 23.90 -49.94
CA VAL A 620 10.97 22.89 -49.02
C VAL A 620 10.59 23.57 -47.72
N TYR A 621 9.32 23.42 -47.33
CA TYR A 621 8.75 23.94 -46.10
C TYR A 621 8.66 22.82 -45.07
N GLU A 622 9.10 23.10 -43.84
CA GLU A 622 9.04 22.14 -42.74
C GLU A 622 7.64 22.08 -42.12
N LYS A 623 7.34 20.99 -41.41
CA LYS A 623 6.07 20.82 -40.69
C LYS A 623 5.87 21.95 -39.67
N GLY A 624 4.66 22.50 -39.61
CA GLY A 624 4.32 23.56 -38.66
C GLY A 624 4.94 24.93 -38.97
N GLN A 625 5.71 25.07 -40.05
CA GLN A 625 6.23 26.35 -40.49
C GLN A 625 5.07 27.28 -40.86
N THR A 626 5.05 28.51 -40.33
CA THR A 626 4.02 29.50 -40.66
C THR A 626 4.30 30.12 -42.02
N ILE A 627 3.29 30.19 -42.87
CA ILE A 627 3.31 30.91 -44.14
C ILE A 627 2.09 31.83 -44.27
N THR A 628 2.25 32.94 -44.98
CA THR A 628 1.17 33.86 -45.32
C THR A 628 0.57 33.47 -46.67
N MET A 629 -0.75 33.37 -46.77
CA MET A 629 -1.45 33.06 -48.01
C MET A 629 -1.25 34.19 -49.04
N GLY A 630 -0.71 33.84 -50.21
CA GLY A 630 -0.51 34.75 -51.33
C GLY A 630 -1.73 34.87 -52.24
N GLU A 631 -1.55 35.48 -53.42
CA GLU A 631 -2.63 35.77 -54.38
C GLU A 631 -3.05 34.58 -55.28
N SER A 632 -2.67 33.35 -54.93
CA SER A 632 -2.98 32.15 -55.70
C SER A 632 -3.04 30.88 -54.85
N ASP A 633 -3.75 29.86 -55.33
CA ASP A 633 -3.77 28.51 -54.77
C ASP A 633 -2.35 27.94 -54.54
N ILE A 634 -2.20 27.18 -53.45
CA ILE A 634 -0.97 26.50 -53.08
C ILE A 634 -1.19 25.00 -53.19
N THR A 635 -0.28 24.32 -53.90
CA THR A 635 -0.18 22.85 -53.85
C THR A 635 1.18 22.50 -53.28
N PHE A 636 1.17 21.97 -52.06
CA PHE A 636 2.35 21.42 -51.42
C PHE A 636 2.56 19.98 -51.89
N VAL A 637 3.73 19.67 -52.44
CA VAL A 637 4.07 18.33 -52.91
C VAL A 637 5.06 17.68 -51.97
N ALA A 638 4.74 16.49 -51.46
CA ALA A 638 5.59 15.79 -50.52
C ALA A 638 6.95 15.44 -51.12
N GLN A 639 8.03 15.82 -50.44
CA GLN A 639 9.40 15.45 -50.83
C GLN A 639 9.88 14.25 -50.05
N TRP A 640 10.45 13.29 -50.78
CA TRP A 640 10.82 11.99 -50.27
C TRP A 640 12.30 11.69 -50.52
N LYS A 641 13.05 11.24 -49.50
CA LYS A 641 14.45 10.80 -49.62
C LYS A 641 14.62 9.38 -49.09
N GLU A 642 15.42 8.56 -49.77
CA GLU A 642 15.68 7.18 -49.38
C GLU A 642 16.28 7.07 -47.96
N GLY A 643 15.74 6.15 -47.17
CA GLY A 643 16.21 5.80 -45.83
C GLY A 643 15.26 4.77 -45.23
N HIS A 644 15.37 4.50 -43.93
CA HIS A 644 14.51 3.52 -43.28
C HIS A 644 14.16 3.92 -41.85
N TYR A 645 13.02 3.44 -41.35
CA TYR A 645 12.57 3.69 -39.99
C TYR A 645 13.26 2.74 -39.01
N VAL A 646 13.64 3.29 -37.86
CA VAL A 646 13.92 2.58 -36.62
C VAL A 646 12.69 2.73 -35.74
N TYR A 647 11.90 1.68 -35.67
CA TYR A 647 10.75 1.61 -34.76
C TYR A 647 11.20 1.12 -33.40
N TYR A 648 10.55 1.60 -32.36
CA TYR A 648 10.73 1.12 -31.00
C TYR A 648 9.42 0.47 -30.54
N ASP A 649 9.43 -0.84 -30.37
CA ASP A 649 8.32 -1.61 -29.82
C ASP A 649 8.59 -1.86 -28.34
N ILE A 650 7.75 -1.31 -27.46
CA ILE A 650 7.95 -1.40 -26.01
C ILE A 650 7.64 -2.79 -25.43
N ASP A 651 7.21 -3.75 -26.26
CA ASP A 651 6.99 -5.16 -25.87
C ASP A 651 6.16 -5.29 -24.59
N GLY A 652 4.98 -4.66 -24.56
CA GLY A 652 4.09 -4.67 -23.41
C GLY A 652 4.56 -3.83 -22.20
N GLY A 653 5.57 -2.98 -22.36
CA GLY A 653 5.89 -1.92 -21.41
C GLY A 653 4.86 -0.79 -21.40
N SER A 654 4.97 0.09 -20.40
CA SER A 654 4.09 1.25 -20.21
C SER A 654 4.79 2.57 -20.54
N GLY A 655 4.01 3.63 -20.78
CA GLY A 655 4.53 4.93 -21.18
C GLY A 655 4.71 5.06 -22.69
N LYS A 656 5.19 6.23 -23.12
CA LYS A 656 5.39 6.51 -24.55
C LYS A 656 6.65 5.82 -25.04
N ALA A 657 6.53 4.95 -26.04
CA ALA A 657 7.68 4.42 -26.78
C ALA A 657 8.54 5.58 -27.31
N PRO A 658 9.87 5.45 -27.40
CA PRO A 658 10.67 6.46 -28.06
C PRO A 658 10.15 6.70 -29.47
N ASP A 659 10.09 7.97 -29.87
CA ASP A 659 9.65 8.31 -31.22
C ASP A 659 10.52 7.56 -32.24
N SER A 660 9.91 7.01 -33.28
CA SER A 660 10.64 6.32 -34.34
C SER A 660 11.65 7.28 -34.98
N ASP A 661 12.90 6.84 -35.13
CA ASP A 661 13.88 7.59 -35.92
C ASP A 661 13.76 7.19 -37.38
N TYR A 662 14.03 8.12 -38.28
CA TYR A 662 14.28 7.76 -39.66
C TYR A 662 15.67 8.15 -40.06
N VAL A 663 16.41 7.16 -40.52
CA VAL A 663 17.84 7.25 -40.71
C VAL A 663 18.11 7.00 -42.19
N ASP A 664 18.76 7.95 -42.84
CA ASP A 664 19.20 7.81 -44.23
C ASP A 664 20.06 6.52 -44.34
N THR A 665 19.82 5.70 -45.36
CA THR A 665 20.54 4.42 -45.56
C THR A 665 22.06 4.65 -45.51
N GLY A 666 22.77 3.84 -44.71
CA GLY A 666 24.21 3.97 -44.49
C GLY A 666 24.64 4.98 -43.41
N SER A 667 23.73 5.77 -42.85
CA SER A 667 23.99 6.64 -41.69
C SER A 667 23.86 5.87 -40.37
N SER A 668 24.49 6.36 -39.31
CA SER A 668 24.36 5.79 -37.96
C SER A 668 23.36 6.56 -37.10
N PHE A 669 22.59 5.86 -36.27
CA PHE A 669 21.76 6.44 -35.22
C PHE A 669 22.17 5.93 -33.84
N THR A 670 21.73 6.63 -32.80
CA THR A 670 21.98 6.27 -31.40
C THR A 670 20.74 5.60 -30.83
N VAL A 671 20.92 4.42 -30.23
CA VAL A 671 19.83 3.68 -29.56
C VAL A 671 19.27 4.52 -28.42
N LYS A 672 17.97 4.82 -28.49
CA LYS A 672 17.31 5.75 -27.58
C LYS A 672 17.15 5.19 -26.18
N ASN A 673 17.18 6.11 -25.21
CA ASN A 673 16.81 5.81 -23.83
C ASN A 673 15.30 5.56 -23.73
N TYR A 674 14.90 4.82 -22.71
CA TYR A 674 13.50 4.57 -22.41
C TYR A 674 13.30 4.52 -20.90
N THR A 675 12.31 5.26 -20.44
CA THR A 675 11.99 5.43 -19.01
C THR A 675 10.66 4.79 -18.64
N GLY A 676 10.01 4.12 -19.58
CA GLY A 676 8.79 3.38 -19.32
C GLY A 676 9.03 2.16 -18.44
N THR A 677 8.00 1.71 -17.75
CA THR A 677 8.08 0.60 -16.81
C THR A 677 7.25 -0.58 -17.31
N LYS A 678 7.59 -1.80 -16.89
CA LYS A 678 6.75 -2.98 -17.09
C LYS A 678 6.64 -3.67 -15.74
N THR A 679 5.43 -3.78 -15.21
CA THR A 679 5.21 -4.35 -13.87
C THR A 679 5.84 -5.74 -13.78
N GLY A 680 6.74 -5.93 -12.82
CA GLY A 680 7.47 -7.20 -12.65
C GLY A 680 8.67 -7.38 -13.58
N TYR A 681 9.14 -6.35 -14.29
CA TYR A 681 10.33 -6.42 -15.15
C TYR A 681 11.23 -5.18 -15.06
N SER A 682 12.52 -5.36 -15.33
CA SER A 682 13.49 -4.29 -15.59
C SER A 682 13.81 -4.18 -17.08
N PHE A 683 14.14 -2.97 -17.54
CA PHE A 683 14.47 -2.70 -18.93
C PHE A 683 15.97 -2.91 -19.19
N GLU A 684 16.33 -3.91 -20.00
CA GLU A 684 17.73 -4.25 -20.32
C GLU A 684 18.28 -3.43 -21.50
N GLY A 685 17.41 -3.11 -22.46
CA GLY A 685 17.78 -2.45 -23.71
C GLY A 685 16.85 -2.83 -24.85
N TRP A 686 17.35 -2.74 -26.08
CA TRP A 686 16.55 -2.94 -27.30
C TRP A 686 17.11 -4.09 -28.13
N THR A 687 16.24 -4.94 -28.65
CA THR A 687 16.63 -6.10 -29.46
C THR A 687 16.16 -5.91 -30.90
N CYS A 688 17.07 -6.07 -31.86
CA CYS A 688 16.73 -6.06 -33.28
C CYS A 688 17.47 -7.20 -33.98
N ASN A 689 16.77 -8.00 -34.79
CA ASN A 689 17.31 -9.16 -35.51
C ASN A 689 18.12 -10.13 -34.62
N GLY A 690 17.66 -10.35 -33.38
CA GLY A 690 18.31 -11.26 -32.42
C GLY A 690 19.52 -10.70 -31.69
N VAL A 691 19.89 -9.43 -31.92
CA VAL A 691 20.99 -8.75 -31.21
C VAL A 691 20.42 -7.71 -30.25
N THR A 692 20.89 -7.73 -28.99
CA THR A 692 20.53 -6.74 -27.95
C THR A 692 21.53 -5.58 -27.96
N TYR A 693 21.00 -4.36 -28.05
CA TYR A 693 21.73 -3.10 -28.02
C TYR A 693 21.38 -2.33 -26.74
N LYS A 694 22.40 -1.87 -26.01
CA LYS A 694 22.21 -0.99 -24.85
C LYS A 694 21.92 0.45 -25.31
N VAL A 695 21.23 1.20 -24.45
CA VAL A 695 20.99 2.64 -24.63
C VAL A 695 22.32 3.36 -24.91
N GLY A 696 22.33 4.24 -25.91
CA GLY A 696 23.52 4.98 -26.32
C GLY A 696 24.42 4.27 -27.34
N ALA A 697 24.16 3.00 -27.66
CA ALA A 697 24.90 2.30 -28.73
C ALA A 697 24.65 2.97 -30.09
N LYS A 698 25.69 3.03 -30.95
CA LYS A 698 25.56 3.50 -32.34
C LYS A 698 25.31 2.32 -33.27
N VAL A 699 24.25 2.41 -34.08
CA VAL A 699 23.83 1.37 -35.02
C VAL A 699 23.72 1.98 -36.42
N THR A 700 24.29 1.31 -37.41
CA THR A 700 24.23 1.75 -38.82
C THR A 700 22.93 1.27 -39.46
N MET A 701 22.24 2.16 -40.17
CA MET A 701 21.01 1.83 -40.86
C MET A 701 21.29 1.02 -42.12
N GLY A 702 20.68 -0.17 -42.18
CA GLY A 702 20.72 -1.05 -43.35
C GLY A 702 19.71 -0.63 -44.43
N SER A 703 19.46 -1.52 -45.38
CA SER A 703 18.55 -1.32 -46.52
C SER A 703 17.08 -1.69 -46.23
N SER A 704 16.68 -1.70 -44.96
CA SER A 704 15.30 -2.02 -44.55
C SER A 704 15.03 -1.40 -43.18
N ASN A 705 13.75 -1.27 -42.83
CA ASN A 705 13.35 -0.83 -41.49
C ASN A 705 13.93 -1.75 -40.41
N MET A 706 14.27 -1.16 -39.26
CA MET A 706 14.69 -1.85 -38.06
C MET A 706 13.59 -1.72 -37.02
N VAL A 707 13.27 -2.82 -36.32
CA VAL A 707 12.37 -2.79 -35.16
C VAL A 707 13.19 -3.14 -33.94
N MET A 708 13.38 -2.14 -33.09
CA MET A 708 13.99 -2.24 -31.77
C MET A 708 12.91 -2.68 -30.80
N ILE A 709 12.92 -3.94 -30.39
CA ILE A 709 11.95 -4.52 -29.46
C ILE A 709 12.53 -4.42 -28.05
N ALA A 710 11.82 -3.78 -27.12
CA ALA A 710 12.24 -3.63 -25.74
C ALA A 710 12.49 -5.01 -25.13
N LYS A 711 13.65 -5.16 -24.49
CA LYS A 711 14.01 -6.38 -23.79
C LYS A 711 13.80 -6.17 -22.31
N TRP A 712 12.96 -7.02 -21.77
CA TRP A 712 12.55 -7.00 -20.37
C TRP A 712 13.11 -8.21 -19.65
N ILE A 713 13.75 -7.99 -18.51
CA ILE A 713 14.18 -9.06 -17.62
C ILE A 713 13.18 -9.10 -16.45
N PRO A 714 12.55 -10.24 -16.14
CA PRO A 714 11.69 -10.35 -14.96
C PRO A 714 12.43 -9.91 -13.69
N VAL A 715 11.76 -9.16 -12.82
CA VAL A 715 12.27 -8.88 -11.46
C VAL A 715 11.40 -9.59 -10.44
N HIS A 716 12.04 -10.12 -9.41
CA HIS A 716 11.40 -10.87 -8.34
C HIS A 716 11.76 -10.22 -7.00
N LYS A 717 10.83 -10.25 -6.06
CA LYS A 717 10.96 -9.64 -4.75
C LYS A 717 11.78 -10.52 -3.82
N VAL A 718 12.75 -9.92 -3.14
CA VAL A 718 13.48 -10.51 -2.01
C VAL A 718 13.05 -9.80 -0.75
N SER A 719 12.38 -10.54 0.13
CA SER A 719 11.96 -10.09 1.46
C SER A 719 12.73 -10.80 2.55
N TYR A 720 12.85 -10.15 3.70
CA TYR A 720 13.47 -10.70 4.89
C TYR A 720 12.42 -10.89 5.97
N ASP A 721 12.47 -12.02 6.66
CA ASP A 721 11.66 -12.30 7.84
C ASP A 721 12.64 -12.59 8.99
N ILE A 722 12.54 -11.79 10.06
CA ILE A 722 13.47 -11.88 11.20
C ILE A 722 13.16 -13.05 12.15
N ASP A 723 12.16 -13.88 11.86
CA ASP A 723 11.80 -15.10 12.59
C ASP A 723 11.70 -14.86 14.12
N GLY A 724 10.93 -13.84 14.51
CA GLY A 724 10.74 -13.46 15.91
C GLY A 724 11.96 -12.81 16.58
N GLY A 725 12.97 -12.39 15.82
CA GLY A 725 14.02 -11.48 16.28
C GLY A 725 13.51 -10.07 16.57
N SER A 726 14.35 -9.24 17.17
CA SER A 726 14.05 -7.83 17.47
C SER A 726 14.83 -6.86 16.57
N GLY A 727 14.29 -5.66 16.36
CA GLY A 727 14.89 -4.63 15.50
C GLY A 727 14.11 -4.43 14.21
N SER A 728 14.64 -3.59 13.31
CA SER A 728 14.02 -3.36 12.00
C SER A 728 14.46 -4.41 10.98
N GLU A 729 13.51 -5.02 10.30
CA GLU A 729 13.78 -5.91 9.17
C GLU A 729 14.51 -5.15 8.05
N PRO A 730 15.45 -5.81 7.35
CA PRO A 730 16.01 -5.23 6.13
C PRO A 730 14.90 -4.99 5.10
N SER A 731 14.95 -3.85 4.41
CA SER A 731 13.95 -3.49 3.41
C SER A 731 13.86 -4.51 2.26
N ASP A 732 12.67 -4.68 1.70
CA ASP A 732 12.46 -5.46 0.47
C ASP A 732 13.35 -4.95 -0.68
N SER A 733 13.70 -5.82 -1.61
CA SER A 733 14.46 -5.46 -2.82
C SER A 733 13.93 -6.22 -4.03
N LEU A 734 13.76 -5.51 -5.15
CA LEU A 734 13.44 -6.13 -6.44
C LEU A 734 14.74 -6.45 -7.16
N VAL A 735 14.90 -7.70 -7.59
CA VAL A 735 16.13 -8.21 -8.19
C VAL A 735 15.81 -8.89 -9.52
N GLU A 736 16.60 -8.61 -10.55
CA GLU A 736 16.47 -9.22 -11.88
C GLU A 736 16.68 -10.75 -11.82
N GLU A 737 15.86 -11.51 -12.55
CA GLU A 737 16.00 -12.96 -12.69
C GLU A 737 17.39 -13.32 -13.22
N GLY A 738 18.10 -14.19 -12.51
CA GLY A 738 19.46 -14.59 -12.83
C GLY A 738 20.56 -13.65 -12.32
N ALA A 739 20.23 -12.49 -11.75
CA ALA A 739 21.23 -11.60 -11.14
C ALA A 739 21.69 -12.10 -9.77
N GLU A 740 22.90 -11.70 -9.38
CA GLU A 740 23.42 -11.92 -8.03
C GLU A 740 22.85 -10.89 -7.05
N PHE A 741 22.34 -11.36 -5.93
CA PHE A 741 21.85 -10.55 -4.83
C PHE A 741 22.70 -10.75 -3.60
N HIS A 742 23.23 -9.65 -3.06
CA HIS A 742 23.99 -9.65 -1.81
C HIS A 742 23.05 -9.59 -0.60
N LEU A 743 23.19 -10.55 0.29
CA LEU A 743 22.40 -10.62 1.51
C LEU A 743 22.73 -9.45 2.44
N LYS A 744 21.69 -8.77 2.93
CA LYS A 744 21.81 -7.61 3.81
C LYS A 744 22.30 -8.02 5.18
N SER A 745 23.06 -7.13 5.82
CA SER A 745 23.43 -7.30 7.23
C SER A 745 22.22 -7.11 8.14
N TYR A 746 22.25 -7.78 9.27
CA TYR A 746 21.25 -7.66 10.31
C TYR A 746 21.93 -7.69 11.67
N THR A 747 21.52 -6.77 12.54
CA THR A 747 22.12 -6.55 13.87
C THR A 747 21.10 -6.72 14.99
N GLY A 748 19.90 -7.23 14.66
CA GLY A 748 18.87 -7.50 15.65
C GLY A 748 19.24 -8.66 16.57
N THR A 749 18.53 -8.79 17.68
CA THR A 749 18.79 -9.81 18.70
C THR A 749 17.53 -10.61 19.00
N LYS A 750 17.69 -11.85 19.45
CA LYS A 750 16.61 -12.69 19.96
C LYS A 750 17.07 -13.24 21.31
N THR A 751 16.39 -12.86 22.39
CA THR A 751 16.80 -13.20 23.76
C THR A 751 16.94 -14.71 23.91
N GLY A 752 18.13 -15.18 24.31
CA GLY A 752 18.44 -16.61 24.46
C GLY A 752 18.86 -17.32 23.17
N TYR A 753 19.15 -16.59 22.08
CA TYR A 753 19.58 -17.16 20.81
C TYR A 753 20.75 -16.39 20.19
N LEU A 754 21.58 -17.10 19.43
CA LEU A 754 22.65 -16.57 18.59
C LEU A 754 22.18 -16.49 17.14
N TYR A 755 22.39 -15.35 16.47
CA TYR A 755 22.08 -15.18 15.06
C TYR A 755 23.12 -15.87 14.17
N GLU A 756 22.67 -16.82 13.35
CA GLU A 756 23.53 -17.58 12.44
C GLU A 756 23.56 -17.04 11.02
N GLY A 757 22.66 -16.13 10.65
CA GLY A 757 22.56 -15.63 9.29
C GLY A 757 21.17 -15.85 8.70
N TRP A 758 21.15 -16.04 7.39
CA TRP A 758 19.95 -16.10 6.57
C TRP A 758 19.81 -17.49 5.94
N ILE A 759 18.65 -18.13 6.04
CA ILE A 759 18.41 -19.41 5.35
C ILE A 759 17.69 -19.20 4.02
N TYR A 760 18.23 -19.82 2.98
CA TYR A 760 17.65 -19.88 1.65
C TYR A 760 17.97 -21.24 1.01
N ASP A 761 16.96 -21.89 0.43
CA ASP A 761 17.10 -23.22 -0.21
C ASP A 761 17.79 -24.27 0.69
N GLY A 762 17.45 -24.27 1.98
CA GLY A 762 18.00 -25.20 2.98
C GLY A 762 19.46 -24.94 3.38
N LYS A 763 20.08 -23.85 2.91
CA LYS A 763 21.45 -23.45 3.27
C LYS A 763 21.46 -22.13 4.02
N ILE A 764 22.39 -22.01 4.98
CA ILE A 764 22.59 -20.80 5.77
C ILE A 764 23.70 -19.95 5.12
N TYR A 765 23.42 -18.68 4.94
CA TYR A 765 24.31 -17.68 4.35
C TYR A 765 24.58 -16.55 5.35
N LYS A 766 25.77 -15.95 5.30
CA LYS A 766 26.15 -14.80 6.11
C LYS A 766 25.89 -13.49 5.34
N ALA A 767 25.90 -12.38 6.06
CA ALA A 767 25.74 -11.06 5.46
C ALA A 767 26.85 -10.79 4.41
N GLY A 768 26.46 -10.30 3.24
CA GLY A 768 27.36 -10.07 2.10
C GLY A 768 27.49 -11.24 1.13
N ASP A 769 27.11 -12.47 1.53
CA ASP A 769 27.07 -13.62 0.63
C ASP A 769 26.07 -13.39 -0.50
N THR A 770 26.33 -14.01 -1.65
CA THR A 770 25.49 -13.88 -2.84
C THR A 770 24.58 -15.08 -3.04
N ILE A 771 23.35 -14.79 -3.45
CA ILE A 771 22.43 -15.77 -4.03
C ILE A 771 22.06 -15.34 -5.44
N THR A 772 21.82 -16.29 -6.34
CA THR A 772 21.33 -16.01 -7.68
C THR A 772 19.80 -16.00 -7.67
N MET A 773 19.20 -14.93 -8.18
CA MET A 773 17.75 -14.79 -8.17
C MET A 773 17.08 -15.79 -9.11
N GLY A 774 16.12 -16.56 -8.58
CA GLY A 774 15.32 -17.52 -9.34
C GLY A 774 14.12 -16.90 -10.06
N LYS A 775 13.16 -17.73 -10.45
CA LYS A 775 11.97 -17.36 -11.23
C LYS A 775 10.74 -16.94 -10.40
N LYS A 776 10.91 -16.68 -9.10
CA LYS A 776 9.83 -16.35 -8.18
C LYS A 776 10.34 -15.50 -7.04
N ASP A 777 9.44 -14.75 -6.43
CA ASP A 777 9.68 -14.04 -5.17
C ASP A 777 10.16 -15.00 -4.07
N ILE A 778 11.04 -14.51 -3.20
CA ILE A 778 11.63 -15.27 -2.11
C ILE A 778 11.55 -14.49 -0.79
N ILE A 779 11.29 -15.23 0.28
CA ILE A 779 11.41 -14.76 1.65
C ILE A 779 12.61 -15.48 2.26
N ILE A 780 13.51 -14.71 2.85
CA ILE A 780 14.73 -15.19 3.47
C ILE A 780 14.60 -15.05 4.98
N LEU A 781 14.72 -16.17 5.69
CA LEU A 781 14.43 -16.26 7.11
C LEU A 781 15.70 -16.11 7.94
N ALA A 782 15.63 -15.36 9.03
CA ALA A 782 16.72 -15.30 10.01
C ALA A 782 16.85 -16.66 10.71
N VAL A 783 18.08 -17.13 10.88
CA VAL A 783 18.36 -18.37 11.60
C VAL A 783 18.90 -18.04 12.98
N TRP A 784 18.28 -18.65 13.98
CA TRP A 784 18.58 -18.46 15.39
C TRP A 784 18.91 -19.80 16.03
N THR A 785 20.08 -19.88 16.68
CA THR A 785 20.48 -21.06 17.45
C THR A 785 20.36 -20.76 18.94
N GLU A 786 19.60 -21.56 19.67
CA GLU A 786 19.42 -21.41 21.12
C GLU A 786 20.78 -21.38 21.84
N THR A 787 20.94 -20.49 22.82
CA THR A 787 22.16 -20.37 23.63
C THR A 787 21.90 -20.81 25.06
N HIS A 788 22.85 -21.56 25.62
CA HIS A 788 22.85 -22.01 27.00
C HIS A 788 24.05 -21.44 27.76
N LYS A 789 23.90 -21.27 29.07
CA LYS A 789 24.92 -20.66 29.92
C LYS A 789 25.99 -21.67 30.32
N VAL A 790 27.24 -21.26 30.26
CA VAL A 790 28.37 -21.96 30.90
C VAL A 790 28.77 -21.20 32.15
N THR A 791 28.65 -21.87 33.29
CA THR A 791 29.02 -21.33 34.60
C THR A 791 30.05 -22.20 35.31
N TYR A 792 30.74 -21.60 36.27
CA TYR A 792 31.81 -22.24 37.03
C TYR A 792 31.50 -22.13 38.53
N ASP A 793 31.58 -23.26 39.24
CA ASP A 793 31.39 -23.35 40.69
C ASP A 793 32.69 -23.81 41.36
N LEU A 794 33.18 -23.03 42.34
CA LEU A 794 34.45 -23.30 43.02
C LEU A 794 34.40 -24.43 44.04
N ASP A 795 33.24 -25.02 44.35
CA ASP A 795 33.09 -26.11 45.33
C ASP A 795 33.80 -25.80 46.67
N GLY A 796 33.47 -24.64 47.26
CA GLY A 796 34.07 -24.19 48.52
C GLY A 796 35.54 -23.75 48.43
N GLY A 797 36.09 -23.56 47.22
CA GLY A 797 37.32 -22.79 46.99
C GLY A 797 37.09 -21.28 47.09
N SER A 798 38.16 -20.53 47.36
CA SER A 798 38.13 -19.07 47.57
C SER A 798 38.79 -18.34 46.38
N GLY A 799 38.10 -17.36 45.79
CA GLY A 799 38.60 -16.57 44.66
C GLY A 799 37.50 -16.12 43.70
N THR A 800 37.88 -15.65 42.51
CA THR A 800 36.95 -15.33 41.41
C THR A 800 36.76 -16.52 40.48
N THR A 801 35.53 -16.79 40.07
CA THR A 801 35.23 -17.77 39.03
C THR A 801 35.66 -17.26 37.65
N PRO A 802 35.97 -18.16 36.69
CA PRO A 802 36.13 -17.76 35.30
C PRO A 802 34.88 -17.08 34.75
N THR A 803 35.06 -16.19 33.78
CA THR A 803 33.98 -15.44 33.14
C THR A 803 32.96 -16.39 32.51
N GLN A 804 31.68 -16.17 32.82
CA GLN A 804 30.58 -16.90 32.23
C GLN A 804 30.42 -16.54 30.75
N SER A 805 29.93 -17.50 29.95
CA SER A 805 29.67 -17.28 28.54
C SER A 805 28.41 -18.02 28.12
N ASP A 806 27.61 -17.39 27.27
CA ASP A 806 26.50 -18.03 26.57
C ASP A 806 27.06 -18.72 25.32
N VAL A 807 26.71 -19.99 25.13
CA VAL A 807 27.22 -20.83 24.04
C VAL A 807 26.03 -21.41 23.29
N ALA A 808 26.04 -21.25 21.97
CA ALA A 808 24.99 -21.78 21.11
C ALA A 808 24.99 -23.31 21.11
N LYS A 809 23.81 -23.91 21.07
CA LYS A 809 23.62 -25.36 20.88
C LYS A 809 24.39 -25.87 19.65
N GLY A 810 25.05 -27.02 19.79
CA GLY A 810 25.94 -27.63 18.82
C GLY A 810 27.33 -26.98 18.70
N HIS A 811 27.57 -25.83 19.35
CA HIS A 811 28.88 -25.17 19.35
C HIS A 811 29.75 -25.63 20.53
N THR A 812 31.05 -25.44 20.39
CA THR A 812 32.01 -25.79 21.42
C THR A 812 32.51 -24.58 22.19
N PHE A 813 32.81 -24.76 23.48
CA PHE A 813 33.56 -23.78 24.26
C PHE A 813 34.82 -24.41 24.88
N ILE A 814 35.80 -23.57 25.18
CA ILE A 814 37.07 -23.97 25.78
C ILE A 814 36.99 -23.80 27.30
N VAL A 815 37.26 -24.87 28.03
CA VAL A 815 37.31 -24.89 29.49
C VAL A 815 38.43 -23.97 29.97
N LYS A 816 38.07 -23.01 30.83
CA LYS A 816 39.00 -22.02 31.37
C LYS A 816 39.73 -22.55 32.60
N GLY A 817 40.98 -22.12 32.80
CA GLY A 817 41.75 -22.43 34.00
C GLY A 817 41.13 -21.83 35.27
N CYS A 818 41.53 -22.35 36.43
CA CYS A 818 41.09 -21.88 37.73
C CYS A 818 42.26 -21.25 38.50
N THR A 819 42.13 -19.99 38.89
CA THR A 819 43.09 -19.30 39.76
C THR A 819 42.66 -19.26 41.23
N ALA A 820 41.49 -19.81 41.55
CA ALA A 820 41.00 -19.90 42.92
C ALA A 820 41.85 -20.90 43.74
N THR A 821 41.82 -20.76 45.05
CA THR A 821 42.62 -21.61 45.96
C THR A 821 41.74 -22.27 47.01
N LYS A 822 42.13 -23.46 47.48
CA LYS A 822 41.49 -24.16 48.60
C LYS A 822 42.58 -24.69 49.53
N VAL A 823 42.64 -24.15 50.76
CA VAL A 823 43.73 -24.42 51.71
C VAL A 823 43.91 -25.92 51.94
N GLY A 824 45.11 -26.44 51.68
CA GLY A 824 45.44 -27.86 51.83
C GLY A 824 45.05 -28.77 50.66
N TYR A 825 44.53 -28.21 49.56
CA TYR A 825 44.12 -28.94 48.36
C TYR A 825 44.75 -28.36 47.09
N VAL A 826 44.96 -29.23 46.11
CA VAL A 826 45.44 -28.89 44.77
C VAL A 826 44.26 -29.01 43.80
N PHE A 827 44.04 -27.97 42.99
CA PHE A 827 43.05 -28.01 41.91
C PHE A 827 43.44 -29.07 40.87
N LYS A 828 42.48 -29.90 40.46
CA LYS A 828 42.70 -31.01 39.51
C LYS A 828 41.87 -30.91 38.24
N GLY A 829 41.17 -29.80 38.03
CA GLY A 829 40.31 -29.58 36.87
C GLY A 829 38.86 -29.33 37.29
N TRP A 830 37.99 -29.23 36.30
CA TRP A 830 36.57 -29.03 36.46
C TRP A 830 35.81 -30.33 36.21
N SER A 831 34.72 -30.56 36.93
CA SER A 831 33.85 -31.71 36.71
C SER A 831 32.50 -31.30 36.16
N TYR A 832 32.00 -32.07 35.22
CA TYR A 832 30.64 -32.02 34.67
C TYR A 832 30.29 -33.40 34.13
N ASP A 833 29.04 -33.83 34.34
CA ASP A 833 28.55 -35.17 33.98
C ASP A 833 29.51 -36.33 34.32
N ARG A 834 30.06 -36.32 35.54
CA ARG A 834 31.00 -37.32 36.08
C ARG A 834 32.36 -37.42 35.34
N LEU A 835 32.63 -36.56 34.37
CA LEU A 835 33.92 -36.42 33.71
C LEU A 835 34.73 -35.27 34.33
N THR A 836 36.05 -35.31 34.16
CA THR A 836 36.96 -34.24 34.62
C THR A 836 37.68 -33.63 33.43
N PHE A 837 37.62 -32.31 33.31
CA PHE A 837 38.16 -31.50 32.24
C PHE A 837 39.27 -30.58 32.75
N GLN A 838 40.34 -30.43 31.97
CA GLN A 838 41.45 -29.52 32.21
C GLN A 838 41.26 -28.20 31.47
N GLU A 839 42.06 -27.20 31.84
CA GLU A 839 42.16 -25.97 31.05
C GLU A 839 42.57 -26.28 29.60
N GLY A 840 41.85 -25.70 28.66
CA GLY A 840 42.07 -25.91 27.22
C GLY A 840 41.24 -27.04 26.62
N ASP A 841 40.58 -27.88 27.43
CA ASP A 841 39.67 -28.91 26.93
C ASP A 841 38.46 -28.28 26.25
N VAL A 842 37.92 -28.97 25.23
CA VAL A 842 36.81 -28.49 24.41
C VAL A 842 35.56 -29.29 24.73
N ILE A 843 34.48 -28.59 25.10
CA ILE A 843 33.17 -29.20 25.40
C ILE A 843 32.15 -28.68 24.38
N THR A 844 31.35 -29.59 23.80
CA THR A 844 30.21 -29.26 22.93
C THR A 844 28.97 -28.99 23.77
N MET A 845 28.24 -27.92 23.44
CA MET A 845 26.99 -27.55 24.09
C MET A 845 25.82 -28.29 23.42
N GLU A 846 25.14 -29.20 24.11
CA GLU A 846 24.12 -30.05 23.48
C GLU A 846 22.68 -29.56 23.69
N LEU A 847 22.22 -29.30 24.93
CA LEU A 847 20.80 -28.96 25.20
C LEU A 847 20.50 -28.11 26.44
N GLU A 848 21.42 -27.94 27.39
CA GLU A 848 21.11 -27.28 28.68
C GLU A 848 22.29 -26.49 29.24
N ASP A 849 22.01 -25.61 30.20
CA ASP A 849 23.03 -24.85 30.92
C ASP A 849 24.02 -25.79 31.62
N ILE A 850 25.32 -25.51 31.46
CA ILE A 850 26.41 -26.31 32.03
C ILE A 850 27.01 -25.58 33.22
N THR A 851 27.10 -26.26 34.36
CA THR A 851 27.88 -25.81 35.52
C THR A 851 29.09 -26.72 35.71
N LEU A 852 30.28 -26.16 35.54
CA LEU A 852 31.55 -26.83 35.78
C LEU A 852 31.97 -26.66 37.25
N THR A 853 32.06 -27.76 38.00
CA THR A 853 32.37 -27.75 39.43
C THR A 853 33.84 -28.10 39.70
N ALA A 854 34.55 -27.28 40.46
CA ALA A 854 35.99 -27.43 40.72
C ALA A 854 36.31 -28.73 41.48
N VAL A 855 37.30 -29.49 41.00
CA VAL A 855 37.77 -30.72 41.64
C VAL A 855 39.04 -30.44 42.44
N TRP A 856 39.00 -30.76 43.74
CA TRP A 856 40.08 -30.51 44.68
C TRP A 856 40.64 -31.83 45.25
N LYS A 857 41.97 -32.01 45.21
CA LYS A 857 42.65 -33.16 45.82
C LYS A 857 43.55 -32.72 46.97
N LYS A 858 43.37 -33.30 48.17
CA LYS A 858 44.19 -33.01 49.35
C LYS A 858 45.67 -33.31 49.07
N GLY A 859 46.57 -32.35 49.29
CA GLY A 859 48.02 -32.53 49.16
C GLY A 859 48.61 -33.35 50.32
N LEU A 860 49.77 -34.00 50.13
CA LEU A 860 50.48 -34.71 51.22
C LEU A 860 51.24 -33.71 52.11
N PRO A 861 51.55 -34.06 53.37
CA PRO A 861 52.33 -33.21 54.27
C PRO A 861 53.73 -32.90 53.71
N THR A 862 54.21 -31.67 53.94
CA THR A 862 55.59 -31.26 53.63
C THR A 862 56.44 -31.24 54.90
N HIS A 863 57.69 -31.69 54.78
CA HIS A 863 58.62 -31.83 55.89
C HIS A 863 59.94 -31.08 55.60
N LYS A 864 60.58 -30.56 56.66
CA LYS A 864 61.78 -29.73 56.55
C LYS A 864 63.05 -30.55 56.40
N VAL A 865 63.99 -30.05 55.61
CA VAL A 865 65.35 -30.59 55.49
C VAL A 865 66.36 -29.54 55.97
N THR A 866 67.16 -29.87 56.97
CA THR A 866 68.21 -28.99 57.49
C THR A 866 69.58 -29.62 57.39
N TYR A 867 70.62 -28.79 57.34
CA TYR A 867 72.01 -29.20 57.19
C TYR A 867 72.82 -28.75 58.41
N ASP A 868 73.51 -29.69 59.05
CA ASP A 868 74.35 -29.50 60.23
C ASP A 868 75.83 -29.72 59.87
N LEU A 869 76.66 -28.68 60.05
CA LEU A 869 78.03 -28.64 59.54
C LEU A 869 79.02 -29.51 60.33
N ASP A 870 78.61 -30.08 61.47
CA ASP A 870 79.42 -30.98 62.32
C ASP A 870 80.86 -30.48 62.58
N GLY A 871 80.94 -29.22 63.04
CA GLY A 871 82.19 -28.53 63.37
C GLY A 871 82.97 -27.97 62.17
N GLY A 872 82.45 -28.07 60.94
CA GLY A 872 82.99 -27.40 59.76
C GLY A 872 82.59 -25.91 59.67
N SER A 873 83.33 -25.13 58.88
CA SER A 873 83.08 -23.70 58.66
C SER A 873 82.43 -23.41 57.30
N GLY A 874 81.54 -22.41 57.25
CA GLY A 874 80.81 -21.98 56.04
C GLY A 874 79.32 -21.76 56.29
N THR A 875 78.54 -21.51 55.24
CA THR A 875 77.07 -21.36 55.33
C THR A 875 76.39 -22.69 55.00
N ALA A 876 75.54 -23.19 55.90
CA ALA A 876 74.79 -24.42 55.65
C ALA A 876 73.82 -24.23 54.46
N PRO A 877 73.69 -25.23 53.56
CA PRO A 877 72.73 -25.15 52.48
C PRO A 877 71.29 -24.99 52.99
N VAL A 878 70.46 -24.25 52.25
CA VAL A 878 69.02 -24.12 52.53
C VAL A 878 68.24 -24.98 51.56
N GLN A 879 67.29 -25.75 52.08
CA GLN A 879 66.41 -26.62 51.31
C GLN A 879 64.95 -26.28 51.62
N PRO A 880 64.10 -26.02 50.61
CA PRO A 880 62.66 -25.86 50.82
C PRO A 880 62.04 -27.13 51.43
N ASP A 881 60.95 -26.98 52.17
CA ASP A 881 60.20 -28.12 52.71
C ASP A 881 59.77 -29.05 51.56
N VAL A 882 59.97 -30.35 51.75
CA VAL A 882 59.78 -31.38 50.72
C VAL A 882 58.57 -32.22 51.08
N GLU A 883 57.65 -32.40 50.12
CA GLU A 883 56.46 -33.25 50.29
C GLU A 883 56.87 -34.72 50.54
N GLU A 884 56.17 -35.37 51.48
CA GLU A 884 56.40 -36.79 51.81
C GLU A 884 56.39 -37.67 50.55
N GLY A 885 57.42 -38.51 50.40
CA GLY A 885 57.60 -39.40 49.26
C GLY A 885 58.28 -38.76 48.03
N LYS A 886 58.56 -37.45 48.01
CA LYS A 886 59.33 -36.82 46.94
C LYS A 886 60.83 -36.90 47.20
N THR A 887 61.60 -37.18 46.15
CA THR A 887 63.06 -37.08 46.17
C THR A 887 63.52 -35.64 46.01
N PHE A 888 64.41 -35.20 46.88
CA PHE A 888 65.16 -33.96 46.70
C PHE A 888 66.66 -34.26 46.57
N THR A 889 67.38 -33.34 45.94
CA THR A 889 68.81 -33.47 45.67
C THR A 889 69.62 -32.75 46.73
N ILE A 890 70.63 -33.42 47.25
CA ILE A 890 71.56 -32.89 48.25
C ILE A 890 72.37 -31.76 47.63
N LYS A 891 72.28 -30.61 48.28
CA LYS A 891 72.89 -29.38 47.80
C LYS A 891 74.41 -29.41 47.98
N ILE A 892 75.10 -28.77 47.05
CA ILE A 892 76.55 -28.63 47.05
C ILE A 892 76.97 -27.79 48.25
N TYR A 893 78.04 -28.20 48.92
CA TYR A 893 78.62 -27.49 50.05
C TYR A 893 80.14 -27.45 49.91
N SER A 894 80.72 -26.27 50.06
CA SER A 894 82.14 -26.01 49.84
C SER A 894 82.85 -25.49 51.11
N GLY A 895 82.32 -25.83 52.28
CA GLY A 895 82.91 -25.45 53.55
C GLY A 895 84.23 -26.18 53.84
N LYS A 896 84.96 -25.72 54.86
CA LYS A 896 86.28 -26.25 55.21
C LYS A 896 86.34 -26.65 56.68
N LYS A 897 87.10 -27.71 56.96
CA LYS A 897 87.52 -28.13 58.30
C LYS A 897 89.03 -28.37 58.26
N GLU A 898 89.79 -27.67 59.09
CA GLU A 898 91.26 -27.69 59.03
C GLU A 898 91.80 -29.12 59.24
N GLY A 899 92.63 -29.60 58.32
CA GLY A 899 93.18 -30.96 58.32
C GLY A 899 92.28 -32.05 57.71
N TYR A 900 91.04 -31.73 57.30
CA TYR A 900 90.08 -32.70 56.76
C TYR A 900 89.46 -32.25 55.44
N GLU A 901 89.13 -33.20 54.57
CA GLU A 901 88.35 -32.97 53.35
C GLU A 901 86.88 -33.33 53.56
N PHE A 902 85.97 -32.53 53.01
CA PHE A 902 84.54 -32.81 53.04
C PHE A 902 84.22 -33.99 52.14
N LYS A 903 83.65 -35.07 52.71
CA LYS A 903 83.34 -36.30 51.98
C LYS A 903 81.87 -36.46 51.63
N GLY A 904 80.99 -35.62 52.18
CA GLY A 904 79.54 -35.65 51.89
C GLY A 904 78.68 -35.41 53.13
N TRP A 905 77.39 -35.70 53.01
CA TRP A 905 76.39 -35.53 54.06
C TRP A 905 75.90 -36.89 54.55
N SER A 906 75.98 -37.15 55.85
CA SER A 906 75.44 -38.34 56.48
C SER A 906 73.99 -38.15 56.90
N TYR A 907 73.20 -39.19 56.67
CA TYR A 907 71.86 -39.35 57.20
C TYR A 907 71.52 -40.84 57.28
N ASP A 908 71.00 -41.26 58.43
CA ASP A 908 70.63 -42.66 58.71
C ASP A 908 71.80 -43.63 58.43
N ASP A 909 72.96 -43.31 59.01
CA ASP A 909 74.22 -44.06 58.93
C ASP A 909 74.77 -44.29 57.50
N LYS A 910 74.26 -43.54 56.51
CA LYS A 910 74.78 -43.54 55.14
C LYS A 910 75.30 -42.16 54.76
N THR A 911 76.45 -42.12 54.10
CA THR A 911 77.03 -40.90 53.54
C THR A 911 76.60 -40.72 52.10
N TYR A 912 76.06 -39.55 51.80
CA TYR A 912 75.62 -39.17 50.48
C TYR A 912 76.50 -38.05 49.92
N ASN A 913 76.98 -38.25 48.69
CA ASN A 913 77.81 -37.27 48.01
C ASN A 913 76.95 -36.08 47.52
N MET A 914 77.60 -34.96 47.23
CA MET A 914 76.93 -33.79 46.65
C MET A 914 76.26 -34.17 45.32
N GLY A 915 75.02 -33.72 45.12
CA GLY A 915 74.21 -34.11 43.96
C GLY A 915 73.50 -35.46 44.10
N GLY A 916 73.73 -36.22 45.18
CA GLY A 916 72.94 -37.40 45.52
C GLY A 916 71.48 -37.03 45.84
N THR A 917 70.58 -38.01 45.85
CA THR A 917 69.15 -37.78 46.14
C THR A 917 68.69 -38.55 47.37
N ILE A 918 67.78 -37.95 48.13
CA ILE A 918 67.11 -38.56 49.28
C ILE A 918 65.60 -38.41 49.08
N THR A 919 64.85 -39.50 49.28
CA THR A 919 63.39 -39.48 49.32
C THR A 919 62.92 -39.02 50.69
N MET A 920 62.07 -38.01 50.73
CA MET A 920 61.56 -37.46 51.99
C MET A 920 60.61 -38.45 52.67
N GLY A 921 60.91 -38.81 53.91
CA GLY A 921 60.05 -39.64 54.75
C GLY A 921 58.98 -38.80 55.47
N THR A 922 58.37 -39.40 56.50
CA THR A 922 57.21 -38.85 57.22
C THR A 922 57.56 -37.83 58.31
N LYS A 923 58.80 -37.32 58.32
CA LYS A 923 59.31 -36.39 59.34
C LYS A 923 60.47 -35.57 58.81
N ASP A 924 60.72 -34.44 59.45
CA ASP A 924 61.86 -33.56 59.16
C ASP A 924 63.20 -34.31 59.31
N ILE A 925 64.16 -33.98 58.46
CA ILE A 925 65.47 -34.62 58.44
C ILE A 925 66.61 -33.60 58.61
N VAL A 926 67.67 -34.05 59.28
CA VAL A 926 68.90 -33.27 59.50
C VAL A 926 70.06 -34.04 58.86
N LEU A 927 70.72 -33.43 57.87
CA LEU A 927 71.88 -33.97 57.17
C LEU A 927 73.16 -33.48 57.85
N LYS A 928 74.06 -34.37 58.29
CA LYS A 928 75.28 -34.00 59.02
C LYS A 928 76.54 -34.13 58.17
N ALA A 929 77.39 -33.10 58.16
CA ALA A 929 78.61 -33.10 57.35
C ALA A 929 79.60 -34.21 57.76
N VAL A 930 80.19 -34.90 56.79
CA VAL A 930 81.19 -35.96 57.00
C VAL A 930 82.55 -35.49 56.52
N TRP A 931 83.58 -35.68 57.35
CA TRP A 931 84.95 -35.19 57.14
C TRP A 931 85.95 -36.35 57.26
N GLY A 932 86.95 -36.42 56.37
CA GLY A 932 88.00 -37.45 56.39
C GLY A 932 89.40 -36.88 56.14
N ASP A 933 90.45 -37.61 56.52
CA ASP A 933 91.85 -37.16 56.40
C ASP A 933 92.23 -36.83 54.95
N ALA A 934 93.04 -35.77 54.76
CA ALA A 934 93.55 -35.39 53.44
C ALA A 934 94.83 -36.18 53.10
N ASP A 935 94.81 -36.96 52.01
CA ASP A 935 95.92 -37.81 51.55
C ASP A 935 97.02 -36.98 50.84
N PRO A 936 98.33 -37.20 51.07
CA PRO A 936 99.39 -36.36 50.51
C PRO A 936 100.05 -37.01 49.28
N GLU A 937 99.43 -36.94 48.10
CA GLU A 937 100.03 -36.92 46.74
C GLU A 937 98.95 -37.23 45.69
N GLU A 938 98.77 -36.37 44.67
CA GLU A 938 98.24 -36.67 43.31
C GLU A 938 97.97 -35.34 42.59
N LYS A 939 98.88 -34.77 41.79
CA LYS A 939 99.20 -35.08 40.38
C LYS A 939 97.98 -35.27 39.47
N ASP A 940 97.66 -34.16 38.81
CA ASP A 940 97.46 -34.04 37.36
C ASP A 940 97.52 -35.37 36.59
N ASP A 941 96.39 -35.82 36.03
CA ASP A 941 96.35 -36.08 34.59
C ASP A 941 94.95 -36.39 34.03
N TYR A 942 94.86 -36.13 32.72
CA TYR A 942 94.01 -36.78 31.74
C TYR A 942 92.49 -36.83 31.96
N SER A 943 91.85 -35.93 31.23
CA SER A 943 90.99 -36.27 30.09
C SER A 943 89.71 -37.06 30.32
N ARG A 944 88.71 -36.58 29.57
CA ARG A 944 87.50 -37.26 29.11
C ARG A 944 86.28 -37.13 30.00
N PHE A 945 85.20 -36.90 29.28
CA PHE A 945 83.81 -36.91 29.69
C PHE A 945 83.40 -35.74 30.57
N LEU A 946 82.92 -34.68 29.92
CA LEU A 946 81.66 -34.07 30.29
C LEU A 946 81.05 -33.37 29.08
N ILE A 947 79.94 -33.95 28.63
CA ILE A 947 79.01 -33.39 27.65
C ILE A 947 78.37 -32.15 28.31
N PRO A 948 78.37 -30.96 27.70
CA PRO A 948 77.57 -29.85 28.18
C PRO A 948 76.18 -29.90 27.52
N ILE A 949 75.15 -30.35 28.25
CA ILE A 949 73.77 -30.06 27.85
C ILE A 949 73.28 -28.83 28.58
N ALA A 950 72.99 -27.82 27.76
CA ALA A 950 72.14 -26.65 27.95
C ALA A 950 72.64 -25.59 28.94
N VAL A 951 72.80 -24.34 28.47
CA VAL A 951 71.76 -23.31 28.50
C VAL A 951 72.22 -22.11 27.63
N ALA A 952 71.24 -21.53 26.96
CA ALA A 952 71.18 -20.28 26.22
C ALA A 952 72.18 -19.15 26.59
N ALA A 953 72.57 -18.39 25.57
CA ALA A 953 72.60 -16.93 25.65
C ALA A 953 72.43 -16.35 24.24
N GLY A 954 71.26 -15.77 23.99
CA GLY A 954 71.10 -14.79 22.93
C GLY A 954 71.88 -13.52 23.25
N ALA A 955 72.15 -12.75 22.22
CA ALA A 955 72.29 -11.30 22.21
C ALA A 955 72.29 -10.94 20.71
N VAL A 956 71.66 -9.87 20.24
CA VAL A 956 71.89 -8.51 20.72
C VAL A 956 70.64 -7.67 20.48
N THR A 957 70.10 -7.21 21.59
CA THR A 957 69.43 -5.92 21.80
C THR A 957 70.17 -4.74 21.17
N ALA A 958 69.47 -3.87 20.44
CA ALA A 958 69.65 -2.42 20.53
C ALA A 958 68.46 -1.72 19.84
N LEU A 959 67.56 -1.06 20.56
CA LEU A 959 67.66 0.29 21.13
C LEU A 959 67.11 1.37 20.19
N MET A 960 66.14 2.12 20.72
CA MET A 960 65.89 3.55 20.51
C MET A 960 65.24 4.08 19.22
N ILE A 961 64.17 4.86 19.47
CA ILE A 961 63.85 6.19 18.92
C ILE A 961 63.35 6.27 17.46
N GLY A 962 62.23 7.00 17.30
CA GLY A 962 62.15 8.01 16.24
C GLY A 962 61.01 7.88 15.23
N ILE A 963 59.88 8.49 15.54
CA ILE A 963 59.31 9.64 14.80
C ILE A 963 59.28 9.57 13.25
N SER A 964 58.05 9.54 12.73
CA SER A 964 57.47 10.37 11.64
C SER A 964 57.21 9.83 10.23
N ILE A 965 55.88 9.82 9.93
CA ILE A 965 55.15 10.50 8.82
C ILE A 965 55.40 9.96 7.38
N VAL A 966 54.34 9.45 6.71
CA VAL A 966 53.54 10.13 5.65
C VAL A 966 52.49 9.19 5.00
N ARG A 967 51.20 9.55 5.26
CA ARG A 967 49.95 9.58 4.44
C ARG A 967 49.32 8.30 3.83
N ARG A 968 48.16 7.92 4.42
CA ARG A 968 46.72 8.12 4.02
C ARG A 968 46.25 7.75 2.60
N PRO A 969 44.93 7.51 2.39
CA PRO A 969 43.77 7.65 3.30
C PRO A 969 43.36 6.38 4.04
#